data_AF-M4EIS2-F1
#
_entry.id   AF-M4EIS2-F1
#
_cell.length_a   1.000
_cell.length_b   1.000
_cell.length_c   1.000
_cell.angle_alpha   90.00
_cell.angle_beta   90.00
_cell.angle_gamma   90.00
#
_symmetry.space_group_name_H-M   'P 1'
#
loop_
_entity.id
_entity.type
_entity.pdbx_description
1 polymer ?
#
loop_
_entity_poly.entity_id
_entity_poly.type
_entity_poly.pdbx_seq_one_letter_code
_entity_poly.pdbx_strand_id
1 'polypeptide(L)'
;MDKSNHGDRGNSQRSSSGAILKIRLENFMCHSNLEIEFGEWVNFITGQNGSGKSAILTALCVAFGCRAKGTQRASTLKDFIKTGCSDALVHVEMNNGGDDAFKPNVYGDTLVIERRISHSTSSTVLKDSQGRKISNRKEELRELVEHYNIDVENPCVIMSQDKSREFLHSGNDKDKFKATLLQQVDDLLLGVDTKLKAASSLMDELEETIKPVEKEITELLGKIKTMEKFEEIYQQVVLLKKKLAWSWVYDVDRELKEQSEKLVKLRERVPTCQDKIDQKLGEVESLREKLTNKKAQVTCLMDESTAVKREIECLRQSVKTATREKVALEEDHRHKCNNIQKIKDRAVRLERQIKDIDEMTIRSTQAEQSEIEENLSQLKLEVEKAKALLFSLKEEEKMVTEKASVIGKEIALIEDKIRDREKKQRSINTHINDLKKHQTNKVTAFGGDRVITLLRAIERHHRKFKMPPIGPVGAHVTLVNGNKWASAVEQALGNLLNAFIVTNHQDLITLRSCGKEANYNNLKIIIYDFSRPRLVIPRHMVPQTEHPTILSVLNSENHTVLNVLVDVMGVERQVLAESYEVGKTVAFERRLPHLKEVFTIDGYRMFSRGPVQTTLPPRGRRPTRLCASFDDQIKDLEVEASKEQSEIHESRRQKRDAEVNLEDLEPQMRRLKDLKNSVAAETKASPTSSVDELRLEITNSREEIEEKESSLQKLQDCLTEAELKANELKTAYENFIESAKSKVDVFEEAENELKEIETGLQSAETDKNHYEDVMKDKVLPDIKVAEAKHKELQAKRQESNEKASIICPESEITALGPWDGSTPIQLSAEINRINHRLKRESDEYSESIDDLRVTREEKEHKIGRKRKTYKSFREKLKVCKDAVDSRWKKLQRNKYLATRMLTWGFNKRLGKKGISGQIKVSYEDKTLSIEVKMPQDATRSGVRDTRGLSGGERSFSTLGFTLALHDMTEAPVRAMDEFDVFMDAVSRKISLDTLVDFALEKGSQWMFITPHDISMVKSHERIKKQQMAAPRS
;
A
#
# COMPACT_ATOMS: atom_id res chain seq x y z
N MET A 1 -12.54 -66.52 29.58
CA MET A 1 -14.00 -66.64 29.58
C MET A 1 -14.55 -65.40 28.93
N ASP A 2 -15.06 -65.51 27.71
CA ASP A 2 -16.22 -64.72 27.27
C ASP A 2 -16.79 -65.39 26.03
N LYS A 3 -18.02 -65.86 26.21
CA LYS A 3 -18.77 -66.67 25.26
C LYS A 3 -19.24 -65.78 24.11
N SER A 4 -18.85 -66.17 22.90
CA SER A 4 -19.70 -66.23 21.70
C SER A 4 -21.01 -65.42 21.77
N ASN A 5 -20.95 -64.17 21.30
CA ASN A 5 -22.12 -63.50 20.75
C ASN A 5 -22.06 -63.67 19.23
N HIS A 6 -22.37 -64.89 18.74
CA HIS A 6 -22.77 -65.09 17.36
C HIS A 6 -24.17 -64.49 17.21
N GLY A 7 -24.20 -63.16 17.07
CA GLY A 7 -25.34 -62.48 16.51
C GLY A 7 -25.52 -62.97 15.08
N ASP A 8 -26.60 -63.71 14.90
CA ASP A 8 -27.22 -64.09 13.64
C ASP A 8 -27.49 -62.80 12.84
N ARG A 9 -26.47 -62.33 12.11
CA ARG A 9 -26.68 -61.35 11.04
C ARG A 9 -27.32 -62.15 9.91
N GLY A 10 -28.64 -62.11 9.91
CA GLY A 10 -29.48 -62.61 8.84
C GLY A 10 -28.84 -62.31 7.49
N ASN A 11 -28.87 -63.36 6.67
CA ASN A 11 -28.51 -63.51 5.27
C ASN A 11 -28.74 -62.26 4.39
N SER A 12 -28.02 -61.17 4.64
CA SER A 12 -27.96 -60.03 3.74
C SER A 12 -27.10 -60.45 2.56
N GLN A 13 -27.77 -60.92 1.49
CA GLN A 13 -27.17 -61.02 0.17
C GLN A 13 -26.39 -59.73 -0.08
N ARG A 14 -25.05 -59.79 -0.02
CA ARG A 14 -24.20 -58.71 -0.51
C ARG A 14 -24.68 -58.41 -1.93
N SER A 15 -24.98 -57.14 -2.18
CA SER A 15 -25.52 -56.66 -3.45
C SER A 15 -24.67 -57.20 -4.61
N SER A 16 -25.26 -57.94 -5.53
CA SER A 16 -24.61 -58.49 -6.73
C SER A 16 -24.35 -57.42 -7.81
N SER A 17 -24.42 -56.14 -7.44
CA SER A 17 -24.18 -55.01 -8.34
C SER A 17 -22.75 -55.03 -8.87
N GLY A 18 -22.58 -54.78 -10.17
CA GLY A 18 -21.30 -54.84 -10.86
C GLY A 18 -20.87 -56.24 -11.31
N ALA A 19 -21.64 -57.31 -11.01
CA ALA A 19 -21.37 -58.65 -11.54
C ALA A 19 -21.63 -58.71 -13.06
N ILE A 20 -20.82 -59.47 -13.79
CA ILE A 20 -21.01 -59.65 -15.23
C ILE A 20 -22.01 -60.79 -15.43
N LEU A 21 -23.11 -60.49 -16.12
CA LEU A 21 -24.16 -61.47 -16.41
C LEU A 21 -23.81 -62.26 -17.67
N LYS A 22 -23.33 -61.56 -18.70
CA LYS A 22 -23.16 -62.13 -20.04
C LYS A 22 -22.07 -61.44 -20.83
N ILE A 23 -21.37 -62.20 -21.66
CA ILE A 23 -20.46 -61.68 -22.68
C ILE A 23 -20.79 -62.27 -24.04
N ARG A 24 -20.81 -61.42 -25.07
CA ARG A 24 -20.96 -61.79 -26.47
C ARG A 24 -19.84 -61.17 -27.29
N LEU A 25 -19.17 -62.01 -28.08
CA LEU A 25 -18.04 -61.64 -28.93
C LEU A 25 -18.38 -61.97 -30.38
N GLU A 26 -18.23 -61.01 -31.28
CA GLU A 26 -18.37 -61.22 -32.73
C GLU A 26 -17.09 -60.84 -33.44
N ASN A 27 -16.61 -61.72 -34.33
CA ASN A 27 -15.38 -61.54 -35.11
C ASN A 27 -14.17 -61.08 -34.27
N PHE A 28 -14.06 -61.58 -33.04
CA PHE A 28 -13.04 -61.18 -32.07
C PHE A 28 -12.02 -62.32 -31.86
N MET A 29 -10.75 -62.05 -32.17
CA MET A 29 -9.66 -63.03 -32.16
C MET A 29 -10.00 -64.29 -32.99
N CYS A 30 -10.10 -65.46 -32.35
CA CYS A 30 -10.43 -66.72 -33.02
C CYS A 30 -11.94 -66.95 -33.16
N HIS A 31 -12.78 -66.16 -32.49
CA HIS A 31 -14.23 -66.38 -32.39
C HIS A 31 -14.99 -65.58 -33.44
N SER A 32 -15.80 -66.26 -34.27
CA SER A 32 -16.75 -65.59 -35.18
C SER A 32 -17.99 -65.12 -34.43
N ASN A 33 -18.53 -65.97 -33.56
CA ASN A 33 -19.59 -65.63 -32.62
C ASN A 33 -19.41 -66.52 -31.37
N LEU A 34 -19.24 -65.91 -30.20
CA LEU A 34 -19.14 -66.60 -28.92
C LEU A 34 -20.04 -65.89 -27.91
N GLU A 35 -20.85 -66.66 -27.20
CA GLU A 35 -21.76 -66.15 -26.18
C GLU A 35 -21.63 -67.01 -24.92
N ILE A 36 -21.38 -66.36 -23.79
CA ILE A 36 -21.18 -67.03 -22.50
C ILE A 36 -21.97 -66.27 -21.44
N GLU A 37 -22.77 -67.01 -20.68
CA GLU A 37 -23.52 -66.50 -19.53
C GLU A 37 -22.82 -66.91 -18.24
N PHE A 38 -22.60 -65.98 -17.34
CA PHE A 38 -21.94 -66.22 -16.07
C PHE A 38 -22.97 -66.38 -14.94
N GLY A 39 -22.64 -67.20 -13.95
CA GLY A 39 -23.32 -67.22 -12.66
C GLY A 39 -22.77 -66.12 -11.75
N GLU A 40 -23.51 -65.76 -10.71
CA GLU A 40 -23.20 -64.62 -9.82
C GLU A 40 -21.94 -64.83 -8.97
N TRP A 41 -21.53 -66.08 -8.74
CA TRP A 41 -20.46 -66.43 -7.81
C TRP A 41 -19.27 -67.01 -8.57
N VAL A 42 -19.09 -68.34 -8.56
CA VAL A 42 -17.89 -68.98 -9.14
C VAL A 42 -18.20 -69.54 -10.52
N ASN A 43 -17.37 -69.18 -11.50
CA ASN A 43 -17.47 -69.60 -12.89
C ASN A 43 -16.18 -70.29 -13.30
N PHE A 44 -16.28 -71.54 -13.73
CA PHE A 44 -15.16 -72.28 -14.32
C PHE A 44 -15.36 -72.40 -15.83
N ILE A 45 -14.34 -72.02 -16.60
CA ILE A 45 -14.32 -72.11 -18.06
C ILE A 45 -13.16 -73.03 -18.46
N THR A 46 -13.51 -74.22 -18.96
CA THR A 46 -12.55 -75.25 -19.41
C THR A 46 -12.53 -75.38 -20.93
N GLY A 47 -11.53 -76.06 -21.47
CA GLY A 47 -11.42 -76.36 -22.90
C GLY A 47 -10.00 -76.74 -23.29
N GLN A 48 -9.80 -77.33 -24.46
CA GLN A 48 -8.46 -77.67 -24.95
C GLN A 48 -7.62 -76.41 -25.23
N ASN A 49 -6.30 -76.53 -25.26
CA ASN A 49 -5.42 -75.43 -25.66
C ASN A 49 -5.76 -75.00 -27.09
N GLY A 50 -5.78 -73.69 -27.35
CA GLY A 50 -6.17 -73.13 -28.65
C GLY A 50 -7.68 -72.93 -28.86
N SER A 51 -8.55 -73.37 -27.95
CA SER A 51 -10.02 -73.11 -28.00
C SER A 51 -10.41 -71.63 -27.81
N GLY A 52 -9.45 -70.73 -27.53
CA GLY A 52 -9.72 -69.30 -27.41
C GLY A 52 -10.29 -68.85 -26.07
N LYS A 53 -10.08 -69.62 -24.99
CA LYS A 53 -10.56 -69.28 -23.62
C LYS A 53 -10.07 -67.91 -23.13
N SER A 54 -8.78 -67.63 -23.29
CA SER A 54 -8.18 -66.35 -22.88
C SER A 54 -8.71 -65.14 -23.66
N ALA A 55 -9.42 -65.36 -24.78
CA ALA A 55 -10.08 -64.27 -25.51
C ALA A 55 -11.21 -63.63 -24.69
N ILE A 56 -11.86 -64.38 -23.80
CA ILE A 56 -12.92 -63.87 -22.92
C ILE A 56 -12.37 -62.81 -21.97
N LEU A 57 -11.29 -63.13 -21.27
CA LEU A 57 -10.62 -62.21 -20.35
C LEU A 57 -10.04 -61.01 -21.08
N THR A 58 -9.49 -61.22 -22.29
CA THR A 58 -9.01 -60.12 -23.13
C THR A 58 -10.15 -59.19 -23.57
N ALA A 59 -11.30 -59.75 -23.93
CA ALA A 59 -12.48 -58.98 -24.30
C ALA A 59 -13.02 -58.15 -23.12
N LEU A 60 -13.04 -58.70 -21.90
CA LEU A 60 -13.40 -57.95 -20.69
C LEU A 60 -12.47 -56.75 -20.46
N CYS A 61 -11.15 -56.96 -20.53
CA CYS A 61 -10.18 -55.86 -20.44
C CYS A 61 -10.47 -54.75 -21.47
N VAL A 62 -10.75 -55.14 -22.72
CA VAL A 62 -11.03 -54.20 -23.81
C VAL A 62 -12.37 -53.49 -23.58
N ALA A 63 -13.41 -54.17 -23.09
CA ALA A 63 -14.71 -53.57 -22.77
C ALA A 63 -14.58 -52.48 -21.70
N PHE A 64 -13.85 -52.76 -20.61
CA PHE A 64 -13.62 -51.83 -19.50
C PHE A 64 -12.60 -50.71 -19.78
N GLY A 65 -12.11 -50.59 -21.01
CA GLY A 65 -11.30 -49.45 -21.41
C GLY A 65 -9.78 -49.65 -21.37
N CYS A 66 -9.29 -50.86 -21.10
CA CYS A 66 -7.86 -51.18 -21.14
C CYS A 66 -7.26 -50.91 -22.52
N ARG A 67 -6.00 -50.47 -22.55
CA ARG A 67 -5.26 -50.28 -23.80
C ARG A 67 -4.86 -51.64 -24.37
N ALA A 68 -4.81 -51.77 -25.71
CA ALA A 68 -4.41 -53.01 -26.36
C ALA A 68 -3.08 -53.57 -25.82
N LYS A 69 -2.03 -52.74 -25.71
CA LYS A 69 -0.75 -53.12 -25.10
C LYS A 69 -0.86 -53.63 -23.66
N GLY A 70 -1.81 -53.10 -22.87
CA GLY A 70 -2.03 -53.50 -21.48
C GLY A 70 -2.61 -54.92 -21.34
N THR A 71 -3.17 -55.48 -22.41
CA THR A 71 -3.63 -56.88 -22.46
C THR A 71 -2.51 -57.88 -22.75
N GLN A 72 -1.31 -57.41 -23.15
CA GLN A 72 -0.15 -58.22 -23.56
C GLN A 72 -0.38 -59.17 -24.76
N ARG A 73 -1.59 -59.22 -25.33
CA ARG A 73 -1.93 -60.08 -26.48
C ARG A 73 -1.84 -59.36 -27.84
N ALA A 74 -1.96 -58.03 -27.87
CA ALA A 74 -1.91 -57.25 -29.10
C ALA A 74 -1.33 -55.85 -28.90
N SER A 75 -0.79 -55.28 -29.97
CA SER A 75 -0.16 -53.96 -29.94
C SER A 75 -1.19 -52.83 -30.13
N THR A 76 -2.20 -53.09 -30.96
CA THR A 76 -3.27 -52.15 -31.34
C THR A 76 -4.63 -52.84 -31.29
N LEU A 77 -5.71 -52.07 -31.14
CA LEU A 77 -7.06 -52.65 -31.01
C LEU A 77 -7.50 -53.41 -32.27
N LYS A 78 -7.07 -52.97 -33.46
CA LYS A 78 -7.37 -53.65 -34.74
C LYS A 78 -6.81 -55.08 -34.82
N ASP A 79 -5.77 -55.38 -34.03
CA ASP A 79 -5.15 -56.70 -34.00
C ASP A 79 -6.05 -57.74 -33.30
N PHE A 80 -7.13 -57.29 -32.63
CA PHE A 80 -8.16 -58.17 -32.06
C PHE A 80 -9.26 -58.55 -33.04
N ILE A 81 -9.29 -57.97 -34.25
CA ILE A 81 -10.26 -58.34 -35.27
C ILE A 81 -9.84 -59.69 -35.84
N LYS A 82 -10.78 -60.63 -35.92
CA LYS A 82 -10.56 -61.94 -36.52
C LYS A 82 -10.03 -61.80 -37.95
N THR A 83 -9.04 -62.61 -38.31
CA THR A 83 -8.46 -62.61 -39.65
C THR A 83 -9.53 -62.83 -40.71
N GLY A 84 -9.60 -61.92 -41.69
CA GLY A 84 -10.62 -61.94 -42.76
C GLY A 84 -11.90 -61.14 -42.48
N CYS A 85 -12.03 -60.52 -41.31
CA CYS A 85 -13.19 -59.67 -40.95
C CYS A 85 -12.84 -58.18 -40.98
N SER A 86 -13.84 -57.32 -41.20
CA SER A 86 -13.70 -55.84 -41.23
C SER A 86 -13.79 -55.17 -39.87
N ASP A 87 -14.50 -55.81 -38.94
CA ASP A 87 -14.85 -55.28 -37.63
C ASP A 87 -15.07 -56.41 -36.62
N ALA A 88 -14.97 -56.05 -35.34
CA ALA A 88 -15.21 -56.91 -34.20
C ALA A 88 -16.09 -56.20 -33.17
N LEU A 89 -16.93 -56.98 -32.49
CA LEU A 89 -17.82 -56.50 -31.43
C LEU A 89 -17.55 -57.22 -30.12
N VAL A 90 -17.42 -56.44 -29.05
CA VAL A 90 -17.42 -56.93 -27.67
C VAL A 90 -18.62 -56.34 -26.95
N HIS A 91 -19.50 -57.20 -26.47
CA HIS A 91 -20.72 -56.84 -25.76
C HIS A 91 -20.70 -57.48 -24.37
N VAL A 92 -20.78 -56.66 -23.32
CA VAL A 92 -20.74 -57.10 -21.92
C VAL A 92 -21.98 -56.58 -21.21
N GLU A 93 -22.75 -57.47 -20.61
CA GLU A 93 -23.93 -57.14 -19.79
C GLU A 93 -23.58 -57.30 -18.32
N MET A 94 -23.94 -56.31 -17.51
CA MET A 94 -23.62 -56.23 -16.10
C MET A 94 -24.87 -55.96 -15.27
N ASN A 95 -24.91 -56.53 -14.07
CA ASN A 95 -25.93 -56.25 -13.09
C ASN A 95 -25.73 -54.85 -12.52
N ASN A 96 -26.76 -54.01 -12.58
CA ASN A 96 -26.80 -52.66 -12.03
C ASN A 96 -27.89 -52.53 -10.95
N GLY A 97 -28.41 -53.63 -10.42
CA GLY A 97 -29.39 -53.63 -9.33
C GLY A 97 -28.75 -53.48 -7.94
N GLY A 98 -29.60 -53.26 -6.93
CA GLY A 98 -29.22 -53.17 -5.52
C GLY A 98 -28.78 -51.78 -5.05
N ASP A 99 -28.40 -51.68 -3.77
CA ASP A 99 -28.12 -50.38 -3.11
C ASP A 99 -26.93 -49.61 -3.71
N ASP A 100 -25.98 -50.32 -4.31
CA ASP A 100 -24.76 -49.76 -4.93
C ASP A 100 -24.88 -49.58 -6.46
N ALA A 101 -26.10 -49.50 -6.99
CA ALA A 101 -26.37 -49.30 -8.42
C ALA A 101 -25.72 -48.03 -8.99
N PHE A 102 -25.10 -48.12 -10.18
CA PHE A 102 -24.58 -46.97 -10.90
C PHE A 102 -25.71 -46.24 -11.64
N LYS A 103 -26.04 -45.02 -11.18
CA LYS A 103 -27.07 -44.16 -11.78
C LYS A 103 -28.35 -44.95 -12.15
N PRO A 104 -29.03 -45.57 -11.16
CA PRO A 104 -30.15 -46.50 -11.41
C PRO A 104 -31.28 -45.85 -12.21
N ASN A 105 -31.53 -44.55 -12.01
CA ASN A 105 -32.55 -43.78 -12.76
C ASN A 105 -32.25 -43.67 -14.26
N VAL A 106 -31.01 -43.88 -14.69
CA VAL A 106 -30.57 -43.73 -16.08
C VAL A 106 -30.41 -45.08 -16.77
N TYR A 107 -29.77 -46.04 -16.10
CA TYR A 107 -29.41 -47.33 -16.71
C TYR A 107 -30.37 -48.47 -16.33
N GLY A 108 -31.16 -48.33 -15.26
CA GLY A 108 -32.02 -49.40 -14.73
C GLY A 108 -31.22 -50.51 -14.05
N ASP A 109 -31.79 -51.70 -13.95
CA ASP A 109 -31.19 -52.84 -13.22
C ASP A 109 -30.09 -53.57 -14.01
N THR A 110 -29.89 -53.26 -15.28
CA THR A 110 -28.87 -53.89 -16.14
C THR A 110 -28.21 -52.85 -17.01
N LEU A 111 -26.87 -52.89 -17.06
CA LEU A 111 -26.06 -51.98 -17.84
C LEU A 111 -25.28 -52.75 -18.90
N VAL A 112 -25.27 -52.24 -20.13
CA VAL A 112 -24.59 -52.89 -21.25
C VAL A 112 -23.46 -52.03 -21.78
N ILE A 113 -22.27 -52.63 -21.89
CA ILE A 113 -21.08 -52.03 -22.49
C ILE A 113 -20.88 -52.67 -23.86
N GLU A 114 -21.04 -51.87 -24.92
CA GLU A 114 -20.82 -52.30 -26.30
C GLU A 114 -19.57 -51.60 -26.86
N ARG A 115 -18.58 -52.38 -27.29
CA ARG A 115 -17.36 -51.87 -27.93
C ARG A 115 -17.19 -52.43 -29.31
N ARG A 116 -17.28 -51.56 -30.32
CA ARG A 116 -17.03 -51.86 -31.73
C ARG A 116 -15.62 -51.46 -32.12
N ILE A 117 -14.92 -52.35 -32.80
CA ILE A 117 -13.54 -52.17 -33.25
C ILE A 117 -13.52 -52.37 -34.76
N SER A 118 -13.03 -51.39 -35.49
CA SER A 118 -12.76 -51.49 -36.93
C SER A 118 -11.28 -51.18 -37.20
N HIS A 119 -10.82 -51.38 -38.44
CA HIS A 119 -9.44 -51.06 -38.82
C HIS A 119 -9.05 -49.59 -38.60
N SER A 120 -10.01 -48.66 -38.72
CA SER A 120 -9.78 -47.22 -38.64
C SER A 120 -10.26 -46.57 -37.34
N THR A 121 -11.30 -47.11 -36.71
CA THR A 121 -11.97 -46.48 -35.56
C THR A 121 -12.37 -47.50 -34.49
N SER A 122 -12.44 -47.06 -33.23
CA SER A 122 -13.04 -47.83 -32.14
C SER A 122 -14.05 -46.96 -31.39
N SER A 123 -15.25 -47.49 -31.14
CA SER A 123 -16.30 -46.78 -30.40
C SER A 123 -16.79 -47.63 -29.24
N THR A 124 -16.93 -47.01 -28.07
CA THR A 124 -17.59 -47.62 -26.91
C THR A 124 -18.91 -46.91 -26.67
N VAL A 125 -19.97 -47.69 -26.41
CA VAL A 125 -21.32 -47.23 -26.18
C VAL A 125 -21.85 -47.89 -24.90
N LEU A 126 -22.44 -47.08 -24.02
CA LEU A 126 -23.14 -47.54 -22.83
C LEU A 126 -24.65 -47.51 -23.10
N LYS A 127 -25.34 -48.60 -22.77
CA LYS A 127 -26.78 -48.75 -22.95
C LYS A 127 -27.49 -49.10 -21.65
N ASP A 128 -28.76 -48.72 -21.56
CA ASP A 128 -29.66 -49.06 -20.46
C ASP A 128 -30.20 -50.50 -20.56
N SER A 129 -31.02 -50.90 -19.58
CA SER A 129 -31.66 -52.22 -19.52
C SER A 129 -32.58 -52.54 -20.70
N GLN A 130 -33.02 -51.53 -21.46
CA GLN A 130 -33.83 -51.67 -22.68
C GLN A 130 -32.96 -51.68 -23.96
N GLY A 131 -31.63 -51.61 -23.83
CA GLY A 131 -30.70 -51.58 -24.94
C GLY A 131 -30.59 -50.21 -25.64
N ARG A 132 -31.15 -49.15 -25.07
CA ARG A 132 -31.09 -47.79 -25.61
C ARG A 132 -29.73 -47.17 -25.29
N LYS A 133 -29.14 -46.52 -26.29
CA LYS A 133 -27.86 -45.81 -26.15
C LYS A 133 -28.01 -44.59 -25.25
N ILE A 134 -27.34 -44.59 -24.11
CA ILE A 134 -27.30 -43.46 -23.17
C ILE A 134 -26.06 -42.60 -23.42
N SER A 135 -24.90 -43.23 -23.60
CA SER A 135 -23.63 -42.50 -23.71
C SER A 135 -22.63 -43.15 -24.66
N ASN A 136 -21.75 -42.32 -25.20
CA ASN A 136 -20.54 -42.72 -25.93
C ASN A 136 -19.29 -42.00 -25.41
N ARG A 137 -19.38 -41.35 -24.25
CA ARG A 137 -18.28 -40.58 -23.66
C ARG A 137 -17.34 -41.51 -22.91
N LYS A 138 -16.04 -41.35 -23.13
CA LYS A 138 -15.02 -42.14 -22.45
C LYS A 138 -14.98 -41.86 -20.94
N GLU A 139 -15.33 -40.64 -20.55
CA GLU A 139 -15.39 -40.20 -19.14
C GLU A 139 -16.45 -40.95 -18.37
N GLU A 140 -17.60 -41.27 -18.98
CA GLU A 140 -18.69 -41.97 -18.32
C GLU A 140 -18.39 -43.47 -18.13
N LEU A 141 -17.71 -44.10 -19.10
CA LEU A 141 -17.14 -45.43 -18.90
C LEU A 141 -16.12 -45.43 -17.75
N ARG A 142 -15.30 -44.38 -17.63
CA ARG A 142 -14.34 -44.27 -16.53
C ARG A 142 -15.04 -44.13 -15.18
N GLU A 143 -16.08 -43.30 -15.11
CA GLU A 143 -16.91 -43.12 -13.91
C GLU A 143 -17.58 -44.44 -13.48
N LEU A 144 -18.10 -45.20 -14.44
CA LEU A 144 -18.66 -46.54 -14.19
C LEU A 144 -17.61 -47.51 -13.61
N VAL A 145 -16.44 -47.56 -14.25
CA VAL A 145 -15.33 -48.45 -13.83
C VAL A 145 -14.79 -48.06 -12.45
N GLU A 146 -14.70 -46.76 -12.16
CA GLU A 146 -14.32 -46.22 -10.84
C GLU A 146 -15.39 -46.50 -9.78
N HIS A 147 -16.68 -46.35 -10.10
CA HIS A 147 -17.81 -46.61 -9.19
C HIS A 147 -17.80 -48.06 -8.70
N TYR A 148 -17.62 -49.01 -9.62
CA TYR A 148 -17.55 -50.43 -9.29
C TYR A 148 -16.16 -50.92 -8.90
N ASN A 149 -15.15 -50.04 -8.84
CA ASN A 149 -13.76 -50.37 -8.54
C ASN A 149 -13.17 -51.52 -9.41
N ILE A 150 -13.45 -51.51 -10.71
CA ILE A 150 -13.01 -52.54 -11.66
C ILE A 150 -11.67 -52.15 -12.29
N ASP A 151 -10.56 -52.34 -11.56
CA ASP A 151 -9.22 -52.11 -12.11
C ASP A 151 -8.70 -53.32 -12.90
N VAL A 152 -9.03 -53.39 -14.19
CA VAL A 152 -8.57 -54.46 -15.10
C VAL A 152 -7.06 -54.47 -15.35
N GLU A 153 -6.34 -53.38 -15.04
CA GLU A 153 -4.89 -53.34 -15.15
C GLU A 153 -4.23 -53.98 -13.93
N ASN A 154 -4.87 -53.93 -12.76
CA ASN A 154 -4.40 -54.58 -11.53
C ASN A 154 -4.44 -56.12 -11.63
N PRO A 155 -3.29 -56.82 -11.46
CA PRO A 155 -3.23 -58.28 -11.45
C PRO A 155 -4.10 -58.96 -10.38
N CYS A 156 -4.51 -58.22 -9.34
CA CYS A 156 -5.41 -58.71 -8.28
C CYS A 156 -6.90 -58.65 -8.66
N VAL A 157 -7.25 -58.12 -9.82
CA VAL A 157 -8.62 -58.15 -10.36
C VAL A 157 -8.66 -59.05 -11.58
N ILE A 158 -7.77 -58.82 -12.54
CA ILE A 158 -7.64 -59.66 -13.74
C ILE A 158 -6.20 -60.16 -13.87
N MET A 159 -6.05 -61.47 -13.72
CA MET A 159 -4.77 -62.17 -13.79
C MET A 159 -4.69 -63.02 -15.04
N SER A 160 -4.05 -62.50 -16.08
CA SER A 160 -3.71 -63.28 -17.28
C SER A 160 -2.51 -64.18 -17.03
N GLN A 161 -2.33 -65.21 -17.86
CA GLN A 161 -1.17 -66.10 -17.85
C GLN A 161 0.19 -65.37 -17.84
N ASP A 162 0.37 -64.36 -18.69
CA ASP A 162 1.65 -63.63 -18.80
C ASP A 162 1.88 -62.71 -17.59
N LYS A 163 0.87 -61.91 -17.21
CA LYS A 163 0.87 -61.14 -15.94
C LYS A 163 1.14 -62.00 -14.71
N SER A 164 0.62 -63.22 -14.60
CA SER A 164 0.88 -64.08 -13.44
C SER A 164 2.37 -64.47 -13.41
N ARG A 165 2.97 -64.81 -14.56
CA ARG A 165 4.40 -65.10 -14.67
C ARG A 165 5.27 -63.89 -14.34
N GLU A 166 4.97 -62.74 -14.91
CA GLU A 166 5.70 -61.50 -14.65
C GLU A 166 5.55 -61.04 -13.20
N PHE A 167 4.33 -61.02 -12.66
CA PHE A 167 4.04 -60.53 -11.31
C PHE A 167 4.57 -61.47 -10.22
N LEU A 168 4.55 -62.78 -10.45
CA LEU A 168 4.78 -63.79 -9.41
C LEU A 168 6.12 -64.52 -9.52
N HIS A 169 6.71 -64.61 -10.72
CA HIS A 169 7.97 -65.34 -10.94
C HIS A 169 9.18 -64.44 -11.22
N SER A 170 9.04 -63.37 -12.01
CA SER A 170 10.13 -62.44 -12.35
C SER A 170 9.94 -61.01 -11.81
N GLY A 171 8.86 -60.78 -11.06
CA GLY A 171 8.34 -59.45 -10.75
C GLY A 171 9.29 -58.60 -9.93
N ASN A 172 9.51 -57.38 -10.41
CA ASN A 172 10.17 -56.31 -9.68
C ASN A 172 9.36 -56.01 -8.41
N ASP A 173 10.01 -55.87 -7.26
CA ASP A 173 9.34 -55.61 -5.98
C ASP A 173 8.50 -54.32 -6.01
N LYS A 174 8.77 -53.43 -6.97
CA LYS A 174 7.95 -52.25 -7.27
C LYS A 174 6.57 -52.57 -7.83
N ASP A 175 6.43 -53.59 -8.67
CA ASP A 175 5.15 -53.93 -9.26
C ASP A 175 4.24 -54.66 -8.26
N LYS A 176 4.83 -55.46 -7.36
CA LYS A 176 4.15 -56.03 -6.19
C LYS A 176 3.61 -54.93 -5.26
N PHE A 177 4.38 -53.85 -5.06
CA PHE A 177 3.93 -52.71 -4.28
C PHE A 177 2.76 -51.96 -4.94
N LYS A 178 2.80 -51.74 -6.25
CA LYS A 178 1.70 -51.07 -6.99
C LYS A 178 0.35 -51.80 -6.85
N ALA A 179 0.37 -53.13 -6.79
CA ALA A 179 -0.84 -53.95 -6.64
C ALA A 179 -1.60 -53.71 -5.32
N THR A 180 -0.96 -53.11 -4.30
CA THR A 180 -1.59 -52.75 -3.02
C THR A 180 -2.49 -51.51 -3.10
N LEU A 181 -2.52 -50.79 -4.24
CA LEU A 181 -3.24 -49.52 -4.46
C LEU A 181 -2.84 -48.36 -3.54
N LEU A 182 -1.94 -48.57 -2.57
CA LEU A 182 -1.48 -47.54 -1.62
C LEU A 182 -0.76 -46.39 -2.34
N GLN A 183 -0.02 -46.69 -3.41
CA GLN A 183 0.64 -45.67 -4.22
C GLN A 183 -0.38 -44.75 -4.92
N GLN A 184 -1.49 -45.30 -5.43
CA GLN A 184 -2.50 -44.50 -6.12
C GLN A 184 -3.18 -43.52 -5.16
N VAL A 185 -3.47 -43.95 -3.92
CA VAL A 185 -4.03 -43.07 -2.88
C VAL A 185 -3.04 -41.97 -2.49
N ASP A 186 -1.77 -42.30 -2.36
CA ASP A 186 -0.68 -41.35 -2.06
C ASP A 186 -0.59 -40.28 -3.18
N ASP A 187 -0.57 -40.71 -4.44
CA ASP A 187 -0.53 -39.83 -5.62
C ASP A 187 -1.79 -38.95 -5.75
N LEU A 188 -2.98 -39.49 -5.45
CA LEU A 188 -4.23 -38.73 -5.45
C LEU A 188 -4.21 -37.62 -4.40
N LEU A 189 -3.79 -37.94 -3.18
CA LEU A 189 -3.72 -36.97 -2.09
C LEU A 189 -2.64 -35.90 -2.36
N LEU A 190 -1.49 -36.27 -2.95
CA LEU A 190 -0.50 -35.31 -3.47
C LEU A 190 -1.11 -34.42 -4.57
N GLY A 191 -1.89 -35.00 -5.48
CA GLY A 191 -2.62 -34.27 -6.51
C GLY A 191 -3.67 -33.30 -5.95
N VAL A 192 -4.31 -33.64 -4.84
CA VAL A 192 -5.24 -32.73 -4.14
C VAL A 192 -4.48 -31.63 -3.40
N ASP A 193 -3.37 -31.95 -2.72
CA ASP A 193 -2.53 -30.96 -2.03
C ASP A 193 -1.96 -29.91 -2.99
N THR A 194 -1.46 -30.33 -4.16
CA THR A 194 -1.00 -29.41 -5.21
C THR A 194 -2.11 -28.49 -5.72
N LYS A 195 -3.32 -29.01 -5.92
CA LYS A 195 -4.50 -28.19 -6.28
C LYS A 195 -4.88 -27.22 -5.16
N LEU A 196 -4.80 -27.63 -3.89
CA LEU A 196 -5.07 -26.77 -2.74
C LEU A 196 -4.03 -25.64 -2.62
N LYS A 197 -2.75 -25.94 -2.86
CA LYS A 197 -1.69 -24.92 -2.89
C LYS A 197 -1.93 -23.89 -3.99
N ALA A 198 -2.31 -24.32 -5.20
CA ALA A 198 -2.66 -23.42 -6.30
C ALA A 198 -3.92 -22.59 -5.99
N ALA A 199 -4.91 -23.17 -5.32
CA ALA A 199 -6.09 -22.42 -4.87
C ALA A 199 -5.76 -21.42 -3.74
N SER A 200 -4.80 -21.75 -2.87
CA SER A 200 -4.30 -20.82 -1.84
C SER A 200 -3.57 -19.63 -2.48
N SER A 201 -2.70 -19.86 -3.47
CA SER A 201 -1.99 -18.75 -4.14
C SER A 201 -2.94 -17.81 -4.86
N LEU A 202 -3.99 -18.35 -5.50
CA LEU A 202 -5.06 -17.53 -6.09
C LEU A 202 -5.80 -16.69 -5.04
N MET A 203 -5.89 -17.17 -3.80
CA MET A 203 -6.49 -16.39 -2.71
C MET A 203 -5.59 -15.27 -2.23
N ASP A 204 -4.28 -15.52 -2.17
CA ASP A 204 -3.28 -14.50 -1.83
C ASP A 204 -3.29 -13.38 -2.89
N GLU A 205 -3.34 -13.73 -4.18
CA GLU A 205 -3.53 -12.76 -5.27
C GLU A 205 -4.82 -11.93 -5.11
N LEU A 206 -5.93 -12.58 -4.74
CA LEU A 206 -7.21 -11.89 -4.55
C LEU A 206 -7.16 -10.93 -3.36
N GLU A 207 -6.44 -11.29 -2.28
CA GLU A 207 -6.15 -10.42 -1.15
C GLU A 207 -5.30 -9.21 -1.55
N GLU A 208 -4.28 -9.42 -2.38
CA GLU A 208 -3.47 -8.33 -2.93
C GLU A 208 -4.29 -7.35 -3.77
N THR A 209 -5.36 -7.79 -4.45
CA THR A 209 -6.26 -6.87 -5.17
C THR A 209 -7.20 -6.07 -4.26
N ILE A 210 -7.42 -6.51 -3.02
CA ILE A 210 -8.31 -5.86 -2.05
C ILE A 210 -7.58 -4.71 -1.35
N LYS A 211 -6.32 -4.92 -0.93
CA LYS A 211 -5.49 -3.92 -0.21
C LYS A 211 -5.40 -2.53 -0.86
N PRO A 212 -5.13 -2.36 -2.17
CA PRO A 212 -5.00 -1.03 -2.76
C PRO A 212 -6.33 -0.27 -2.76
N VAL A 213 -7.45 -0.97 -3.01
CA VAL A 213 -8.78 -0.35 -2.99
C VAL A 213 -9.18 0.06 -1.56
N GLU A 214 -8.77 -0.70 -0.55
CA GLU A 214 -8.94 -0.28 0.85
C GLU A 214 -8.14 0.99 1.16
N LYS A 215 -6.90 1.08 0.65
CA LYS A 215 -6.09 2.28 0.78
C LYS A 215 -6.76 3.48 0.09
N GLU A 216 -7.30 3.30 -1.12
CA GLU A 216 -8.07 4.34 -1.81
C GLU A 216 -9.32 4.77 -1.02
N ILE A 217 -10.04 3.84 -0.40
CA ILE A 217 -11.19 4.20 0.48
C ILE A 217 -10.71 5.01 1.68
N THR A 218 -9.58 4.65 2.30
CA THR A 218 -9.03 5.43 3.42
C THR A 218 -8.56 6.82 2.99
N GLU A 219 -7.99 6.96 1.79
CA GLU A 219 -7.61 8.24 1.21
C GLU A 219 -8.85 9.10 0.91
N LEU A 220 -9.90 8.52 0.33
CA LEU A 220 -11.19 9.20 0.12
C LEU A 220 -11.84 9.64 1.43
N LEU A 221 -11.78 8.83 2.49
CA LEU A 221 -12.25 9.22 3.82
C LEU A 221 -11.45 10.40 4.40
N GLY A 222 -10.13 10.41 4.16
CA GLY A 222 -9.28 11.55 4.49
C GLY A 222 -9.72 12.82 3.77
N LYS A 223 -9.93 12.73 2.44
CA LYS A 223 -10.38 13.83 1.59
C LYS A 223 -11.77 14.37 1.98
N ILE A 224 -12.72 13.49 2.29
CA ILE A 224 -14.05 13.90 2.74
C ILE A 224 -13.94 14.68 4.05
N LYS A 225 -13.15 14.20 5.02
CA LYS A 225 -12.94 14.91 6.29
C LYS A 225 -12.29 16.28 6.12
N THR A 226 -11.38 16.43 5.16
CA THR A 226 -10.79 17.75 4.87
C THR A 226 -11.80 18.68 4.22
N MET A 227 -12.68 18.17 3.34
CA MET A 227 -13.77 18.95 2.73
C MET A 227 -14.86 19.33 3.73
N GLU A 228 -15.18 18.48 4.70
CA GLU A 228 -16.13 18.81 5.78
C GLU A 228 -15.61 19.97 6.63
N LYS A 229 -14.32 19.93 7.00
CA LYS A 229 -13.66 21.06 7.69
C LYS A 229 -13.63 22.33 6.84
N PHE A 230 -13.45 22.19 5.52
CA PHE A 230 -13.51 23.33 4.60
C PHE A 230 -14.90 23.98 4.60
N GLU A 231 -15.96 23.18 4.60
CA GLU A 231 -17.35 23.66 4.68
C GLU A 231 -17.64 24.36 6.01
N GLU A 232 -17.15 23.82 7.13
CA GLU A 232 -17.22 24.47 8.46
C GLU A 232 -16.51 25.84 8.46
N ILE A 233 -15.30 25.92 7.90
CA ILE A 233 -14.54 27.18 7.79
C ILE A 233 -15.28 28.17 6.88
N TYR A 234 -15.88 27.71 5.78
CA TYR A 234 -16.68 28.56 4.91
C TYR A 234 -17.89 29.15 5.64
N GLN A 235 -18.61 28.34 6.43
CA GLN A 235 -19.70 28.82 7.28
C GLN A 235 -19.23 29.86 8.32
N GLN A 236 -18.05 29.66 8.92
CA GLN A 236 -17.43 30.65 9.81
C GLN A 236 -17.12 31.97 9.08
N VAL A 237 -16.66 31.93 7.82
CA VAL A 237 -16.45 33.16 7.03
C VAL A 237 -17.76 33.89 6.76
N VAL A 238 -18.84 33.16 6.46
CA VAL A 238 -20.17 33.79 6.28
C VAL A 238 -20.60 34.47 7.58
N LEU A 239 -20.40 33.83 8.73
CA LEU A 239 -20.69 34.41 10.04
C LEU A 239 -19.83 35.65 10.33
N LEU A 240 -18.53 35.59 10.05
CA LEU A 240 -17.61 36.71 10.24
C LEU A 240 -17.95 37.88 9.30
N LYS A 241 -18.38 37.62 8.06
CA LYS A 241 -18.87 38.66 7.13
C LYS A 241 -20.11 39.36 7.68
N LYS A 242 -21.05 38.61 8.27
CA LYS A 242 -22.20 39.19 8.97
C LYS A 242 -21.75 40.09 10.14
N LYS A 243 -20.82 39.61 10.98
CA LYS A 243 -20.24 40.40 12.09
C LYS A 243 -19.51 41.65 11.59
N LEU A 244 -18.73 41.55 10.52
CA LEU A 244 -18.01 42.68 9.92
C LEU A 244 -18.97 43.77 9.41
N ALA A 245 -20.10 43.39 8.79
CA ALA A 245 -21.07 44.36 8.30
C ALA A 245 -21.60 45.27 9.42
N TRP A 246 -21.91 44.68 10.58
CA TRP A 246 -22.43 45.42 11.73
C TRP A 246 -21.34 46.07 12.60
N SER A 247 -20.08 45.62 12.55
CA SER A 247 -18.96 46.30 13.22
C SER A 247 -18.79 47.75 12.75
N TRP A 248 -19.03 48.01 11.45
CA TRP A 248 -18.96 49.37 10.90
C TRP A 248 -20.02 50.28 11.51
N VAL A 249 -21.21 49.76 11.80
CA VAL A 249 -22.28 50.52 12.44
C VAL A 249 -21.91 50.81 13.91
N TYR A 250 -21.43 49.81 14.63
CA TYR A 250 -21.06 49.97 16.04
C TYR A 250 -19.82 50.86 16.26
N ASP A 251 -18.85 50.86 15.33
CA ASP A 251 -17.72 51.77 15.38
C ASP A 251 -18.14 53.23 15.17
N VAL A 252 -19.06 53.48 14.22
CA VAL A 252 -19.65 54.81 14.01
C VAL A 252 -20.48 55.24 15.23
N ASP A 253 -21.18 54.31 15.88
CA ASP A 253 -21.92 54.57 17.12
C ASP A 253 -20.99 54.97 18.29
N ARG A 254 -19.83 54.32 18.40
CA ARG A 254 -18.79 54.70 19.36
C ARG A 254 -18.26 56.10 19.06
N GLU A 255 -17.94 56.40 17.80
CA GLU A 255 -17.47 57.73 17.40
C GLU A 255 -18.52 58.81 17.64
N LEU A 256 -19.80 58.55 17.36
CA LEU A 256 -20.91 59.45 17.67
C LEU A 256 -21.02 59.72 19.16
N LYS A 257 -20.87 58.69 20.00
CA LYS A 257 -20.87 58.85 21.46
C LYS A 257 -19.72 59.76 21.92
N GLU A 258 -18.50 59.51 21.47
CA GLU A 258 -17.34 60.35 21.81
C GLU A 258 -17.49 61.81 21.32
N GLN A 259 -18.02 62.02 20.11
CA GLN A 259 -18.27 63.37 19.61
C GLN A 259 -19.41 64.07 20.37
N SER A 260 -20.45 63.33 20.78
CA SER A 260 -21.52 63.88 21.60
C SER A 260 -21.01 64.32 22.99
N GLU A 261 -20.13 63.53 23.62
CA GLU A 261 -19.49 63.89 24.89
C GLU A 261 -18.55 65.09 24.75
N LYS A 262 -17.83 65.20 23.63
CA LYS A 262 -17.00 66.39 23.30
C LYS A 262 -17.86 67.63 23.10
N LEU A 263 -19.01 67.52 22.43
CA LEU A 263 -19.95 68.62 22.24
C LEU A 263 -20.54 69.11 23.57
N VAL A 264 -20.88 68.20 24.48
CA VAL A 264 -21.35 68.55 25.84
C VAL A 264 -20.28 69.37 26.56
N LYS A 265 -19.03 68.87 26.60
CA LYS A 265 -17.91 69.57 27.26
C LYS A 265 -17.60 70.95 26.64
N LEU A 266 -17.73 71.09 25.31
CA LEU A 266 -17.51 72.38 24.65
C LEU A 266 -18.64 73.37 24.93
N ARG A 267 -19.89 72.90 24.98
CA ARG A 267 -21.04 73.74 25.33
C ARG A 267 -21.01 74.22 26.77
N GLU A 268 -20.48 73.42 27.71
CA GLU A 268 -20.26 73.84 29.10
C GLU A 268 -19.25 74.99 29.25
N ARG A 269 -18.31 75.15 28.31
CA ARG A 269 -17.32 76.25 28.35
C ARG A 269 -17.91 77.62 28.01
N VAL A 270 -19.04 77.65 27.30
CA VAL A 270 -19.72 78.89 26.91
C VAL A 270 -20.19 79.69 28.14
N PRO A 271 -20.98 79.14 29.09
CA PRO A 271 -21.39 79.91 30.27
C PRO A 271 -20.18 80.33 31.13
N THR A 272 -19.17 79.48 31.31
CA THR A 272 -17.98 79.84 32.11
C THR A 272 -17.16 80.98 31.51
N CYS A 273 -17.08 81.08 30.17
CA CYS A 273 -16.44 82.21 29.51
C CYS A 273 -17.31 83.48 29.59
N GLN A 274 -18.63 83.36 29.48
CA GLN A 274 -19.55 84.49 29.59
C GLN A 274 -19.52 85.11 31.00
N ASP A 275 -19.57 84.30 32.05
CA ASP A 275 -19.52 84.77 33.44
C ASP A 275 -18.23 85.58 33.73
N LYS A 276 -17.10 85.16 33.14
CA LYS A 276 -15.81 85.88 33.28
C LYS A 276 -15.78 87.21 32.54
N ILE A 277 -16.43 87.30 31.38
CA ILE A 277 -16.55 88.56 30.63
C ILE A 277 -17.39 89.55 31.45
N ASP A 278 -18.51 89.09 31.99
CA ASP A 278 -19.43 89.93 32.76
C ASP A 278 -18.78 90.42 34.07
N GLN A 279 -18.02 89.56 34.76
CA GLN A 279 -17.24 89.93 35.95
C GLN A 279 -16.22 91.04 35.64
N LYS A 280 -15.43 90.89 34.57
CA LYS A 280 -14.40 91.87 34.19
C LYS A 280 -14.99 93.18 33.68
N LEU A 281 -16.16 93.14 33.07
CA LEU A 281 -16.89 94.34 32.64
C LEU A 281 -17.30 95.20 33.85
N GLY A 282 -17.80 94.58 34.93
CA GLY A 282 -18.10 95.28 36.18
C GLY A 282 -16.87 95.89 36.88
N GLU A 283 -15.72 95.21 36.82
CA GLU A 283 -14.45 95.74 37.36
C GLU A 283 -14.00 97.01 36.61
N VAL A 284 -14.07 97.02 35.28
CA VAL A 284 -13.70 98.17 34.42
C VAL A 284 -14.56 99.40 34.72
N GLU A 285 -15.88 99.22 34.88
CA GLU A 285 -16.80 100.33 35.18
C GLU A 285 -16.46 101.00 36.53
N SER A 286 -16.17 100.20 37.56
CA SER A 286 -15.83 100.72 38.89
C SER A 286 -14.49 101.48 38.94
N LEU A 287 -13.51 101.09 38.10
CA LEU A 287 -12.20 101.73 38.05
C LEU A 287 -12.24 103.04 37.25
N ARG A 288 -13.08 103.13 36.21
CA ARG A 288 -13.27 104.38 35.45
C ARG A 288 -13.82 105.52 36.32
N GLU A 289 -14.76 105.21 37.20
CA GLU A 289 -15.37 106.19 38.11
C GLU A 289 -14.36 106.71 39.15
N LYS A 290 -13.46 105.85 39.65
CA LYS A 290 -12.38 106.25 40.57
C LYS A 290 -11.34 107.14 39.89
N LEU A 291 -11.03 106.86 38.62
CA LEU A 291 -10.06 107.64 37.84
C LEU A 291 -10.50 109.10 37.64
N THR A 292 -11.78 109.33 37.35
CA THR A 292 -12.31 110.69 37.13
C THR A 292 -12.24 111.55 38.38
N ASN A 293 -12.41 110.97 39.56
CA ASN A 293 -12.38 111.70 40.83
C ASN A 293 -10.94 112.10 41.24
N LYS A 294 -9.95 111.23 41.04
CA LYS A 294 -8.55 111.51 41.41
C LYS A 294 -7.83 112.43 40.41
N LYS A 295 -8.17 112.39 39.11
CA LYS A 295 -7.61 113.31 38.10
C LYS A 295 -7.90 114.79 38.39
N ALA A 296 -9.03 115.11 39.01
CA ALA A 296 -9.35 116.49 39.40
C ALA A 296 -8.50 117.01 40.58
N GLN A 297 -7.95 116.11 41.41
CA GLN A 297 -7.22 116.45 42.63
C GLN A 297 -5.73 116.74 42.37
N VAL A 298 -5.11 116.09 41.39
CA VAL A 298 -3.68 116.23 41.06
C VAL A 298 -3.37 117.50 40.24
N THR A 299 -4.32 118.01 39.46
CA THR A 299 -4.15 119.26 38.69
C THR A 299 -3.97 120.53 39.53
N CYS A 300 -4.38 120.53 40.80
CA CYS A 300 -4.25 121.72 41.68
C CYS A 300 -2.89 121.81 42.40
N LEU A 301 -2.05 120.78 42.38
CA LEU A 301 -0.77 120.72 43.12
C LEU A 301 0.48 120.87 42.23
N MET A 302 0.29 121.09 40.92
CA MET A 302 1.36 121.03 39.91
C MET A 302 2.23 122.31 39.81
N ASP A 303 1.77 123.45 40.33
CA ASP A 303 2.46 124.74 40.16
C ASP A 303 3.51 125.07 41.25
N GLU A 304 3.57 124.34 42.38
CA GLU A 304 4.47 124.66 43.51
C GLU A 304 5.78 123.81 43.57
N SER A 305 5.87 122.71 42.81
CA SER A 305 6.95 121.69 42.97
C SER A 305 8.15 121.85 42.00
N THR A 306 8.03 122.68 40.95
CA THR A 306 9.03 122.75 39.87
C THR A 306 10.31 123.53 40.22
N ALA A 307 10.35 124.27 41.34
CA ALA A 307 11.51 125.03 41.79
C ALA A 307 12.54 124.23 42.62
N VAL A 308 12.12 123.13 43.29
CA VAL A 308 12.97 122.36 44.23
C VAL A 308 13.81 121.29 43.52
N LYS A 309 13.41 120.82 42.32
CA LYS A 309 14.09 119.73 41.60
C LYS A 309 15.43 120.10 40.94
N ARG A 310 15.79 121.39 40.80
CA ARG A 310 17.05 121.82 40.13
C ARG A 310 18.30 121.87 41.02
N GLU A 311 18.16 121.91 42.36
CA GLU A 311 19.31 122.00 43.28
C GLU A 311 19.85 120.61 43.73
N ILE A 312 19.06 119.55 43.60
CA ILE A 312 19.45 118.18 44.01
C ILE A 312 20.43 117.51 43.01
N GLU A 313 20.45 117.95 41.76
CA GLU A 313 21.20 117.28 40.69
C GLU A 313 22.72 117.60 40.70
N CYS A 314 23.12 118.73 41.29
CA CYS A 314 24.52 119.17 41.36
C CYS A 314 25.37 118.43 42.42
N LEU A 315 24.75 117.86 43.46
CA LEU A 315 25.43 117.13 44.55
C LEU A 315 25.58 115.62 44.26
N ARG A 316 24.88 115.07 43.25
CA ARG A 316 24.88 113.63 42.92
C ARG A 316 26.12 113.18 42.13
N GLN A 317 26.85 114.12 41.52
CA GLN A 317 28.01 113.83 40.68
C GLN A 317 29.31 113.61 41.49
N SER A 318 29.44 114.16 42.70
CA SER A 318 30.64 114.03 43.53
C SER A 318 30.76 112.69 44.29
N VAL A 319 29.64 111.98 44.53
CA VAL A 319 29.62 110.69 45.25
C VAL A 319 29.95 109.48 44.34
N LYS A 320 29.77 109.61 43.02
CA LYS A 320 29.98 108.51 42.04
C LYS A 320 31.45 108.21 41.70
N THR A 321 32.37 109.14 41.95
CA THR A 321 33.80 108.94 41.65
C THR A 321 34.52 108.14 42.73
N ALA A 322 34.14 108.29 44.00
CA ALA A 322 34.77 107.59 45.14
C ALA A 322 34.39 106.10 45.28
N THR A 323 33.29 105.64 44.66
CA THR A 323 32.80 104.25 44.77
C THR A 323 33.39 103.29 43.72
N ARG A 324 34.08 103.79 42.68
CA ARG A 324 34.66 102.96 41.61
C ARG A 324 36.00 102.31 41.96
N GLU A 325 36.77 102.86 42.90
CA GLU A 325 38.07 102.29 43.31
C GLU A 325 37.93 101.08 44.26
N LYS A 326 36.82 100.97 45.01
CA LYS A 326 36.55 99.85 45.93
C LYS A 326 36.28 98.52 45.21
N VAL A 327 35.52 98.54 44.11
CA VAL A 327 35.00 97.33 43.45
C VAL A 327 36.07 96.53 42.72
N ALA A 328 37.17 97.16 42.27
CA ALA A 328 38.23 96.48 41.52
C ALA A 328 39.12 95.55 42.37
N LEU A 329 39.20 95.75 43.69
CA LEU A 329 40.05 94.96 44.60
C LEU A 329 39.33 93.71 45.16
N GLU A 330 38.00 93.65 45.13
CA GLU A 330 37.20 92.52 45.65
C GLU A 330 37.13 91.32 44.68
N GLU A 331 37.41 91.50 43.38
CA GLU A 331 37.31 90.42 42.38
C GLU A 331 38.54 89.49 42.34
N ASP A 332 39.74 89.99 42.66
CA ASP A 332 41.00 89.22 42.63
C ASP A 332 41.14 88.24 43.82
N HIS A 333 40.53 88.52 44.97
CA HIS A 333 40.54 87.65 46.15
C HIS A 333 39.72 86.36 45.93
N ARG A 334 38.60 86.47 45.21
CA ARG A 334 37.63 85.38 44.99
C ARG A 334 38.14 84.27 44.07
N HIS A 335 39.03 84.57 43.12
CA HIS A 335 39.53 83.60 42.14
C HIS A 335 40.56 82.60 42.70
N LYS A 336 41.33 82.95 43.74
CA LYS A 336 42.36 82.06 44.32
C LYS A 336 41.80 81.00 45.29
N CYS A 337 40.70 81.29 46.01
CA CYS A 337 40.08 80.36 46.95
C CYS A 337 39.44 79.11 46.30
N ASN A 338 38.95 79.20 45.07
CA ASN A 338 38.22 78.10 44.41
C ASN A 338 39.13 76.96 43.87
N ASN A 339 40.45 77.18 43.78
CA ASN A 339 41.38 76.17 43.27
C ASN A 339 41.90 75.20 44.36
N ILE A 340 41.91 75.62 45.63
CA ILE A 340 42.38 74.81 46.78
C ILE A 340 41.36 73.74 47.17
N GLN A 341 40.06 73.99 47.00
CA GLN A 341 38.99 73.08 47.42
C GLN A 341 38.89 71.79 46.57
N LYS A 342 39.25 71.85 45.28
CA LYS A 342 39.13 70.69 44.36
C LYS A 342 40.15 69.58 44.59
N ILE A 343 41.28 69.87 45.25
CA ILE A 343 42.37 68.92 45.50
C ILE A 343 42.10 68.11 46.80
N LYS A 344 41.41 68.68 47.80
CA LYS A 344 41.07 68.02 49.07
C LYS A 344 40.06 66.87 48.94
N ASP A 345 39.11 66.94 48.01
CA ASP A 345 38.04 65.94 47.86
C ASP A 345 38.50 64.63 47.18
N ARG A 346 39.71 64.57 46.61
CA ARG A 346 40.22 63.37 45.93
C ARG A 346 40.94 62.40 46.88
N ALA A 347 41.52 62.89 47.99
CA ALA A 347 42.27 62.10 48.96
C ALA A 347 41.38 61.25 49.90
N VAL A 348 40.20 61.77 50.28
CA VAL A 348 39.31 61.14 51.29
C VAL A 348 38.60 59.87 50.77
N ARG A 349 38.47 59.69 49.45
CA ARG A 349 37.77 58.53 48.86
C ARG A 349 38.60 57.23 48.89
N LEU A 350 39.93 57.32 48.97
CA LEU A 350 40.82 56.16 48.92
C LEU A 350 41.09 55.52 50.30
N GLU A 351 40.90 56.26 51.40
CA GLU A 351 41.11 55.75 52.77
C GLU A 351 39.97 54.87 53.31
N ARG A 352 38.79 54.90 52.66
CA ARG A 352 37.59 54.21 53.17
C ARG A 352 37.46 52.74 52.73
N GLN A 353 38.16 52.33 51.66
CA GLN A 353 38.07 50.96 51.13
C GLN A 353 39.06 49.96 51.76
N ILE A 354 40.02 50.43 52.56
CA ILE A 354 41.06 49.60 53.17
C ILE A 354 40.64 49.09 54.57
N LYS A 355 39.67 49.74 55.21
CA LYS A 355 39.30 49.46 56.61
C LYS A 355 38.32 48.27 56.78
N ASP A 356 37.56 47.94 55.73
CA ASP A 356 36.50 46.91 55.80
C ASP A 356 37.01 45.48 55.59
N ILE A 357 38.27 45.30 55.17
CA ILE A 357 38.87 43.97 54.87
C ILE A 357 39.65 43.40 56.08
N ASP A 358 40.08 44.24 57.02
CA ASP A 358 40.95 43.84 58.14
C ASP A 358 40.20 43.30 59.39
N GLU A 359 38.87 43.43 59.47
CA GLU A 359 38.11 43.07 60.69
C GLU A 359 37.63 41.60 60.76
N MET A 360 37.71 40.81 59.68
CA MET A 360 37.16 39.42 59.69
C MET A 360 38.18 38.29 59.91
N THR A 361 39.49 38.57 60.05
CA THR A 361 40.53 37.52 60.02
C THR A 361 41.21 37.18 61.36
N ILE A 362 40.58 37.40 62.51
CA ILE A 362 41.12 36.90 63.80
C ILE A 362 40.01 36.47 64.77
N ARG A 363 39.49 35.24 64.65
CA ARG A 363 39.15 34.35 65.78
C ARG A 363 38.76 32.96 65.27
N SER A 364 39.64 32.01 65.51
CA SER A 364 39.48 30.59 65.23
C SER A 364 38.47 29.93 66.19
N THR A 365 37.94 28.79 65.73
CA THR A 365 37.59 27.59 66.51
C THR A 365 36.48 27.70 67.57
N GLN A 366 35.22 27.45 67.16
CA GLN A 366 34.26 26.59 67.90
C GLN A 366 32.93 26.29 67.17
N ALA A 367 32.89 26.31 65.82
CA ALA A 367 31.66 26.02 65.05
C ALA A 367 31.85 24.99 63.92
N GLU A 368 32.91 24.18 63.96
CA GLU A 368 33.25 23.19 62.91
C GLU A 368 32.25 22.02 62.79
N GLN A 369 31.20 21.93 63.62
CA GLN A 369 30.18 20.87 63.50
C GLN A 369 28.87 21.32 62.84
N SER A 370 28.57 22.62 62.77
CA SER A 370 27.38 23.12 62.05
C SER A 370 27.67 23.49 60.59
N GLU A 371 28.89 23.94 60.31
CA GLU A 371 29.34 24.31 58.97
C GLU A 371 29.56 23.07 58.07
N ILE A 372 29.94 21.93 58.64
CA ILE A 372 30.06 20.66 57.91
C ILE A 372 28.69 20.15 57.47
N GLU A 373 27.62 20.31 58.26
CA GLU A 373 26.27 19.88 57.91
C GLU A 373 25.62 20.79 56.85
N GLU A 374 25.86 22.10 56.92
CA GLU A 374 25.40 23.06 55.91
C GLU A 374 26.16 22.90 54.58
N ASN A 375 27.47 22.65 54.63
CA ASN A 375 28.28 22.30 53.46
C ASN A 375 27.92 20.92 52.88
N LEU A 376 27.51 19.93 53.69
CA LEU A 376 26.99 18.64 53.20
C LEU A 376 25.62 18.81 52.52
N SER A 377 24.82 19.77 52.96
CA SER A 377 23.56 20.13 52.31
C SER A 377 23.78 20.86 50.98
N GLN A 378 24.76 21.78 50.91
CA GLN A 378 25.14 22.48 49.68
C GLN A 378 25.80 21.54 48.67
N LEU A 379 26.71 20.65 49.09
CA LEU A 379 27.27 19.61 48.21
C LEU A 379 26.21 18.61 47.74
N LYS A 380 25.23 18.24 48.58
CA LYS A 380 24.09 17.43 48.14
C LYS A 380 23.25 18.17 47.10
N LEU A 381 23.03 19.48 47.27
CA LEU A 381 22.31 20.32 46.31
C LEU A 381 23.08 20.47 45.00
N GLU A 382 24.41 20.58 45.04
CA GLU A 382 25.26 20.63 43.84
C GLU A 382 25.34 19.28 43.13
N VAL A 383 25.38 18.18 43.88
CA VAL A 383 25.28 16.83 43.32
C VAL A 383 23.89 16.57 42.72
N GLU A 384 22.81 17.05 43.33
CA GLU A 384 21.46 16.99 42.75
C GLU A 384 21.33 17.90 41.51
N LYS A 385 21.93 19.10 41.50
CA LYS A 385 22.02 19.96 40.31
C LYS A 385 22.83 19.31 39.19
N ALA A 386 23.97 18.69 39.51
CA ALA A 386 24.80 17.97 38.55
C ALA A 386 24.09 16.70 38.02
N LYS A 387 23.35 15.96 38.87
CA LYS A 387 22.50 14.84 38.44
C LYS A 387 21.33 15.30 37.59
N ALA A 388 20.70 16.43 37.90
CA ALA A 388 19.62 17.03 37.09
C ALA A 388 20.14 17.49 35.72
N LEU A 389 21.33 18.09 35.66
CA LEU A 389 22.02 18.42 34.41
C LEU A 389 22.35 17.14 33.61
N LEU A 390 22.89 16.11 34.26
CA LEU A 390 23.19 14.82 33.62
C LEU A 390 21.91 14.11 33.13
N PHE A 391 20.79 14.27 33.83
CA PHE A 391 19.48 13.78 33.41
C PHE A 391 18.95 14.55 32.18
N SER A 392 19.03 15.88 32.18
CA SER A 392 18.63 16.72 31.03
C SER A 392 19.47 16.43 29.78
N LEU A 393 20.79 16.23 29.94
CA LEU A 393 21.69 15.86 28.84
C LEU A 393 21.39 14.45 28.30
N LYS A 394 20.94 13.51 29.15
CA LYS A 394 20.49 12.18 28.72
C LYS A 394 19.17 12.23 27.95
N GLU A 395 18.24 13.11 28.33
CA GLU A 395 17.01 13.34 27.58
C GLU A 395 17.28 13.99 26.22
N GLU A 396 18.19 14.96 26.15
CA GLU A 396 18.64 15.57 24.89
C GLU A 396 19.34 14.55 23.97
N GLU A 397 20.22 13.68 24.51
CA GLU A 397 20.84 12.58 23.77
C GLU A 397 19.79 11.62 23.19
N LYS A 398 18.74 11.30 23.96
CA LYS A 398 17.63 10.46 23.50
C LYS A 398 16.81 11.14 22.39
N MET A 399 16.54 12.44 22.51
CA MET A 399 15.80 13.21 21.50
C MET A 399 16.57 13.33 20.18
N VAL A 400 17.89 13.53 20.23
CA VAL A 400 18.75 13.61 19.02
C VAL A 400 18.88 12.23 18.35
N THR A 401 19.02 11.16 19.12
CA THR A 401 19.09 9.78 18.57
C THR A 401 17.77 9.32 17.96
N GLU A 402 16.62 9.69 18.54
CA GLU A 402 15.31 9.43 17.92
C GLU A 402 15.14 10.19 16.61
N LYS A 403 15.57 11.47 16.53
CA LYS A 403 15.57 12.25 15.29
C LYS A 403 16.44 11.62 14.20
N ALA A 404 17.66 11.20 14.54
CA ALA A 404 18.56 10.51 13.61
C ALA A 404 17.95 9.19 13.08
N SER A 405 17.24 8.44 13.93
CA SER A 405 16.53 7.21 13.55
C SER A 405 15.38 7.46 12.56
N VAL A 406 14.63 8.54 12.74
CA VAL A 406 13.54 8.93 11.83
C VAL A 406 14.08 9.30 10.45
N ILE A 407 15.13 10.13 10.39
CA ILE A 407 15.78 10.52 9.13
C ILE A 407 16.39 9.29 8.44
N GLY A 408 17.00 8.37 9.18
CA GLY A 408 17.52 7.11 8.62
C GLY A 408 16.44 6.24 7.96
N LYS A 409 15.22 6.19 8.52
CA LYS A 409 14.08 5.48 7.91
C LYS A 409 13.57 6.19 6.65
N GLU A 410 13.61 7.51 6.63
CA GLU A 410 13.24 8.31 5.46
C GLU A 410 14.20 8.07 4.29
N ILE A 411 15.51 8.04 4.54
CA ILE A 411 16.54 7.72 3.55
C ILE A 411 16.28 6.32 2.95
N ALA A 412 16.01 5.31 3.78
CA ALA A 412 15.73 3.94 3.32
C ALA A 412 14.49 3.88 2.40
N LEU A 413 13.41 4.61 2.74
CA LEU A 413 12.21 4.69 1.90
C LEU A 413 12.50 5.36 0.55
N ILE A 414 13.33 6.40 0.54
CA ILE A 414 13.74 7.09 -0.69
C ILE A 414 14.60 6.16 -1.56
N GLU A 415 15.51 5.38 -0.97
CA GLU A 415 16.32 4.39 -1.68
C GLU A 415 15.46 3.31 -2.36
N ASP A 416 14.42 2.80 -1.68
CA ASP A 416 13.50 1.83 -2.25
C ASP A 416 12.78 2.41 -3.47
N LYS A 417 12.28 3.65 -3.38
CA LYS A 417 11.67 4.37 -4.51
C LYS A 417 12.63 4.54 -5.68
N ILE A 418 13.90 4.86 -5.42
CA ILE A 418 14.93 4.98 -6.46
C ILE A 418 15.13 3.63 -7.16
N ARG A 419 15.25 2.53 -6.42
CA ARG A 419 15.45 1.19 -7.01
C ARG A 419 14.28 0.76 -7.90
N ASP A 420 13.05 1.04 -7.48
CA ASP A 420 11.85 0.71 -8.27
C ASP A 420 11.77 1.53 -9.56
N ARG A 421 12.04 2.84 -9.48
CA ARG A 421 12.09 3.72 -10.67
C ARG A 421 13.22 3.32 -11.61
N GLU A 422 14.42 3.00 -11.11
CA GLU A 422 15.53 2.51 -11.92
C GLU A 422 15.22 1.18 -12.61
N LYS A 423 14.42 0.31 -11.99
CA LYS A 423 13.95 -0.93 -12.62
C LYS A 423 12.95 -0.62 -13.75
N LYS A 424 12.02 0.31 -13.53
CA LYS A 424 11.07 0.75 -14.56
C LYS A 424 11.80 1.40 -15.74
N GLN A 425 12.73 2.30 -15.47
CA GLN A 425 13.52 2.97 -16.49
C GLN A 425 14.37 1.98 -17.31
N ARG A 426 15.00 0.99 -16.66
CA ARG A 426 15.70 -0.10 -17.38
C ARG A 426 14.76 -0.85 -18.31
N SER A 427 13.54 -1.15 -17.87
CA SER A 427 12.52 -1.79 -18.72
C SER A 427 12.16 -0.93 -19.94
N ILE A 428 11.93 0.37 -19.74
CA ILE A 428 11.62 1.31 -20.84
C ILE A 428 12.79 1.41 -21.81
N ASN A 429 14.03 1.54 -21.32
CA ASN A 429 15.22 1.61 -22.16
C ASN A 429 15.46 0.32 -22.95
N THR A 430 15.22 -0.85 -22.35
CA THR A 430 15.25 -2.12 -23.12
C THR A 430 14.19 -2.13 -24.22
N HIS A 431 12.99 -1.59 -23.95
CA HIS A 431 11.93 -1.45 -24.96
C HIS A 431 12.30 -0.51 -26.10
N ILE A 432 12.86 0.66 -25.79
CA ILE A 432 13.33 1.63 -26.80
C ILE A 432 14.39 0.96 -27.70
N ASN A 433 15.34 0.25 -27.10
CA ASN A 433 16.38 -0.45 -27.85
C ASN A 433 15.80 -1.56 -28.74
N ASP A 434 14.80 -2.30 -28.28
CA ASP A 434 14.12 -3.32 -29.09
C ASP A 434 13.35 -2.69 -30.27
N LEU A 435 12.64 -1.58 -30.04
CA LEU A 435 11.96 -0.82 -31.10
C LEU A 435 12.94 -0.24 -32.13
N LYS A 436 14.07 0.32 -31.70
CA LYS A 436 15.14 0.80 -32.59
C LYS A 436 15.72 -0.34 -33.43
N LYS A 437 15.85 -1.55 -32.86
CA LYS A 437 16.23 -2.76 -33.61
C LYS A 437 15.15 -3.19 -34.61
N HIS A 438 13.87 -3.02 -34.30
CA HIS A 438 12.76 -3.32 -35.22
C HIS A 438 12.66 -2.32 -36.38
N GLN A 439 13.06 -1.07 -36.15
CA GLN A 439 13.13 -0.04 -37.20
C GLN A 439 14.14 -0.40 -38.30
N THR A 440 15.28 -0.98 -37.93
CA THR A 440 16.31 -1.37 -38.91
C THR A 440 15.93 -2.63 -39.71
N ASN A 441 15.15 -3.54 -39.14
CA ASN A 441 14.69 -4.73 -39.84
C ASN A 441 13.33 -5.22 -39.30
N LYS A 442 12.26 -5.06 -40.10
CA LYS A 442 10.88 -5.45 -39.73
C LYS A 442 10.74 -6.93 -39.33
N VAL A 443 11.64 -7.80 -39.78
CA VAL A 443 11.60 -9.23 -39.46
C VAL A 443 11.97 -9.51 -37.99
N THR A 444 12.83 -8.69 -37.38
CA THR A 444 13.26 -8.91 -35.99
C THR A 444 12.12 -8.71 -34.98
N ALA A 445 11.08 -7.96 -35.36
CA ALA A 445 9.86 -7.81 -34.58
C ALA A 445 9.15 -9.16 -34.33
N PHE A 446 9.34 -10.14 -35.22
CA PHE A 446 8.63 -11.41 -35.21
C PHE A 446 9.52 -12.60 -34.83
N GLY A 447 10.35 -12.42 -33.81
CA GLY A 447 11.13 -13.49 -33.17
C GLY A 447 12.59 -13.14 -32.82
N GLY A 448 12.95 -11.86 -32.87
CA GLY A 448 14.26 -11.34 -32.46
C GLY A 448 15.40 -11.67 -33.42
N ASP A 449 16.64 -11.39 -32.99
CA ASP A 449 17.85 -11.54 -33.82
C ASP A 449 18.06 -12.97 -34.33
N ARG A 450 17.57 -13.98 -33.58
CA ARG A 450 17.67 -15.39 -33.96
C ARG A 450 16.89 -15.74 -35.23
N VAL A 451 15.85 -14.97 -35.57
CA VAL A 451 15.10 -15.17 -36.82
C VAL A 451 15.95 -14.82 -38.04
N ILE A 452 16.85 -13.85 -37.93
CA ILE A 452 17.80 -13.53 -39.02
C ILE A 452 18.71 -14.74 -39.28
N THR A 453 19.23 -15.35 -38.22
CA THR A 453 20.07 -16.56 -38.32
C THR A 453 19.29 -17.73 -38.92
N LEU A 454 18.01 -17.87 -38.55
CA LEU A 454 17.12 -18.87 -39.13
C LEU A 454 16.88 -18.63 -40.63
N LEU A 455 16.59 -17.39 -41.05
CA LEU A 455 16.40 -17.08 -42.47
C LEU A 455 17.66 -17.39 -43.29
N ARG A 456 18.85 -17.07 -42.77
CA ARG A 456 20.13 -17.46 -43.40
C ARG A 456 20.29 -18.98 -43.48
N ALA A 457 19.87 -19.72 -42.45
CA ALA A 457 19.90 -21.19 -42.48
C ALA A 457 18.91 -21.76 -43.51
N ILE A 458 17.72 -21.17 -43.64
CA ILE A 458 16.72 -21.54 -44.65
C ILE A 458 17.28 -21.30 -46.06
N GLU A 459 17.92 -20.15 -46.29
CA GLU A 459 18.58 -19.83 -47.55
C GLU A 459 19.68 -20.84 -47.89
N ARG A 460 20.51 -21.27 -46.93
CA ARG A 460 21.53 -22.30 -47.16
C ARG A 460 20.94 -23.65 -47.58
N HIS A 461 19.82 -24.05 -46.98
CA HIS A 461 19.16 -25.32 -47.28
C HIS A 461 18.03 -25.19 -48.31
N HIS A 462 17.99 -24.10 -49.09
CA HIS A 462 16.87 -23.79 -50.01
C HIS A 462 16.55 -24.93 -50.99
N ARG A 463 17.56 -25.68 -51.44
CA ARG A 463 17.41 -26.82 -52.38
C ARG A 463 16.73 -28.05 -51.77
N LYS A 464 16.69 -28.15 -50.44
CA LYS A 464 16.05 -29.25 -49.72
C LYS A 464 14.56 -29.02 -49.51
N PHE A 465 14.09 -27.80 -49.71
CA PHE A 465 12.68 -27.46 -49.64
C PHE A 465 12.03 -27.67 -51.00
N LYS A 466 10.82 -28.23 -51.01
CA LYS A 466 10.02 -28.31 -52.25
C LYS A 466 9.61 -26.92 -52.73
N MET A 467 9.19 -26.08 -51.78
CA MET A 467 8.99 -24.64 -51.97
C MET A 467 9.51 -23.90 -50.74
N PRO A 468 10.05 -22.69 -50.90
CA PRO A 468 10.61 -21.94 -49.78
C PRO A 468 9.54 -21.65 -48.72
N PRO A 469 9.84 -21.81 -47.42
CA PRO A 469 8.89 -21.49 -46.36
C PRO A 469 8.56 -20.00 -46.34
N ILE A 470 7.29 -19.66 -46.10
CA ILE A 470 6.81 -18.29 -45.98
C ILE A 470 6.76 -17.91 -44.50
N GLY A 471 7.57 -16.94 -44.07
CA GLY A 471 7.49 -16.42 -42.72
C GLY A 471 8.68 -15.55 -42.32
N PRO A 472 8.64 -14.94 -41.13
CA PRO A 472 7.52 -15.01 -40.17
C PRO A 472 6.26 -14.29 -40.69
N VAL A 473 5.07 -14.84 -40.43
CA VAL A 473 3.78 -14.36 -40.97
C VAL A 473 3.59 -12.86 -40.78
N GLY A 474 3.98 -12.29 -39.64
CA GLY A 474 3.82 -10.88 -39.35
C GLY A 474 4.62 -9.94 -40.26
N ALA A 475 5.74 -10.41 -40.84
CA ALA A 475 6.51 -9.62 -41.80
C ALA A 475 5.80 -9.48 -43.16
N HIS A 476 4.84 -10.37 -43.46
CA HIS A 476 4.06 -10.36 -44.69
C HIS A 476 2.69 -9.67 -44.52
N VAL A 477 2.43 -9.05 -43.36
CA VAL A 477 1.14 -8.46 -43.02
C VAL A 477 1.29 -6.97 -42.73
N THR A 478 0.40 -6.16 -43.30
CA THR A 478 0.32 -4.71 -43.11
C THR A 478 -1.12 -4.31 -42.78
N LEU A 479 -1.32 -3.11 -42.23
CA LEU A 479 -2.65 -2.60 -41.87
C LEU A 479 -3.04 -1.42 -42.78
N VAL A 480 -4.28 -1.42 -43.28
CA VAL A 480 -4.78 -0.44 -44.25
C VAL A 480 -5.06 0.94 -43.61
N ASN A 481 -5.17 1.03 -42.28
CA ASN A 481 -5.34 2.27 -41.51
C ASN A 481 -4.37 2.31 -40.31
N GLY A 482 -3.09 2.51 -40.64
CA GLY A 482 -1.89 1.88 -40.06
C GLY A 482 -1.62 1.83 -38.56
N ASN A 483 -2.32 2.57 -37.68
CA ASN A 483 -2.03 2.57 -36.23
C ASN A 483 -3.24 2.39 -35.31
N LYS A 484 -4.45 2.78 -35.73
CA LYS A 484 -5.63 2.79 -34.83
C LYS A 484 -5.96 1.41 -34.25
N TRP A 485 -5.84 0.37 -35.07
CA TRP A 485 -6.24 -1.00 -34.71
C TRP A 485 -5.05 -1.94 -34.45
N ALA A 486 -3.81 -1.43 -34.50
CA ALA A 486 -2.62 -2.27 -34.46
C ALA A 486 -2.55 -3.16 -33.20
N SER A 487 -2.84 -2.56 -32.04
CA SER A 487 -2.87 -3.27 -30.75
C SER A 487 -3.93 -4.38 -30.72
N ALA A 488 -5.16 -4.05 -31.13
CA ALA A 488 -6.28 -4.98 -31.15
C ALA A 488 -6.03 -6.15 -32.12
N VAL A 489 -5.55 -5.88 -33.33
CA VAL A 489 -5.22 -6.91 -34.33
C VAL A 489 -4.07 -7.79 -33.85
N GLU A 490 -3.04 -7.20 -33.27
CA GLU A 490 -1.91 -7.97 -32.78
C GLU A 490 -2.28 -8.89 -31.60
N GLN A 491 -3.13 -8.41 -30.69
CA GLN A 491 -3.64 -9.23 -29.61
C GLN A 491 -4.47 -10.40 -30.12
N ALA A 492 -5.26 -10.17 -31.18
CA ALA A 492 -6.04 -11.21 -31.84
C ALA A 492 -5.15 -12.27 -32.51
N LEU A 493 -4.13 -11.86 -33.27
CA LEU A 493 -3.23 -12.76 -34.02
C LEU A 493 -2.16 -13.44 -33.12
N GLY A 494 -1.73 -12.75 -32.07
CA GLY A 494 -0.82 -13.27 -31.05
C GLY A 494 0.47 -13.86 -31.61
N ASN A 495 0.78 -15.09 -31.21
CA ASN A 495 2.00 -15.80 -31.62
C ASN A 495 1.94 -16.33 -33.07
N LEU A 496 0.80 -16.22 -33.76
CA LEU A 496 0.71 -16.61 -35.16
C LEU A 496 1.57 -15.72 -36.05
N LEU A 497 1.78 -14.46 -35.66
CA LEU A 497 2.65 -13.53 -36.36
C LEU A 497 4.12 -14.03 -36.43
N ASN A 498 4.53 -14.89 -35.50
CA ASN A 498 5.88 -15.47 -35.48
C ASN A 498 5.94 -16.83 -36.21
N ALA A 499 4.84 -17.28 -36.81
CA ALA A 499 4.79 -18.60 -37.46
C ALA A 499 5.41 -18.58 -38.87
N PHE A 500 5.85 -19.75 -39.31
CA PHE A 500 6.28 -20.02 -40.68
C PHE A 500 5.32 -21.00 -41.34
N ILE A 501 5.08 -20.84 -42.64
CA ILE A 501 4.18 -21.66 -43.44
C ILE A 501 5.03 -22.49 -44.40
N VAL A 502 4.79 -23.79 -44.47
CA VAL A 502 5.48 -24.75 -45.35
C VAL A 502 4.47 -25.55 -46.17
N THR A 503 4.88 -26.13 -47.28
CA THR A 503 3.94 -26.86 -48.17
C THR A 503 3.59 -28.26 -47.69
N ASN A 504 4.54 -28.96 -47.05
CA ASN A 504 4.41 -30.38 -46.75
C ASN A 504 5.15 -30.77 -45.46
N HIS A 505 5.00 -32.04 -45.05
CA HIS A 505 5.63 -32.56 -43.84
C HIS A 505 7.16 -32.66 -43.93
N GLN A 506 7.73 -32.91 -45.13
CA GLN A 506 9.17 -32.96 -45.33
C GLN A 506 9.81 -31.58 -45.12
N ASP A 507 9.22 -30.55 -45.69
CA ASP A 507 9.62 -29.15 -45.50
C ASP A 507 9.53 -28.74 -44.02
N LEU A 508 8.53 -29.24 -43.28
CA LEU A 508 8.43 -29.03 -41.83
C LEU A 508 9.64 -29.60 -41.08
N ILE A 509 10.08 -30.82 -41.42
CA ILE A 509 11.25 -31.46 -40.81
C ILE A 509 12.52 -30.67 -41.15
N THR A 510 12.68 -30.28 -42.41
CA THR A 510 13.83 -29.46 -42.87
C THR A 510 13.86 -28.12 -42.13
N LEU A 511 12.72 -27.42 -42.02
CA LEU A 511 12.63 -26.14 -41.31
C LEU A 511 12.94 -26.29 -39.80
N ARG A 512 12.49 -27.38 -39.17
CA ARG A 512 12.88 -27.69 -37.78
C ARG A 512 14.38 -27.95 -37.65
N SER A 513 15.02 -28.58 -38.64
CA SER A 513 16.47 -28.75 -38.66
C SER A 513 17.20 -27.40 -38.77
N CYS A 514 16.74 -26.50 -39.65
CA CYS A 514 17.25 -25.13 -39.74
C CYS A 514 17.06 -24.37 -38.42
N GLY A 515 15.92 -24.56 -37.74
CA GLY A 515 15.66 -24.00 -36.41
C GLY A 515 16.68 -24.46 -35.36
N LYS A 516 17.05 -25.74 -35.36
CA LYS A 516 18.10 -26.27 -34.47
C LYS A 516 19.47 -25.65 -34.77
N GLU A 517 19.85 -25.52 -36.04
CA GLU A 517 21.10 -24.86 -36.47
C GLU A 517 21.16 -23.40 -35.99
N ALA A 518 20.03 -22.69 -36.08
CA ALA A 518 19.92 -21.28 -35.67
C ALA A 518 19.65 -21.06 -34.17
N ASN A 519 19.63 -22.11 -33.34
CA ASN A 519 19.25 -22.07 -31.93
C ASN A 519 17.87 -21.41 -31.67
N TYR A 520 16.92 -21.69 -32.57
CA TYR A 520 15.53 -21.24 -32.55
C TYR A 520 14.58 -22.45 -32.45
N ASN A 521 14.52 -23.03 -31.26
CA ASN A 521 13.81 -24.30 -31.03
C ASN A 521 12.29 -24.18 -30.93
N ASN A 522 11.76 -23.00 -30.59
CA ASN A 522 10.32 -22.78 -30.37
C ASN A 522 9.61 -22.24 -31.63
N LEU A 523 9.85 -22.88 -32.77
CA LEU A 523 9.39 -22.44 -34.09
C LEU A 523 7.97 -22.95 -34.36
N LYS A 524 7.01 -22.04 -34.55
CA LYS A 524 5.62 -22.39 -34.90
C LYS A 524 5.54 -22.58 -36.42
N ILE A 525 5.20 -23.79 -36.87
CA ILE A 525 5.14 -24.14 -38.29
C ILE A 525 3.72 -24.55 -38.66
N ILE A 526 3.23 -24.05 -39.80
CA ILE A 526 1.92 -24.36 -40.36
C ILE A 526 2.13 -25.02 -41.71
N ILE A 527 1.51 -26.19 -41.91
CA ILE A 527 1.52 -26.83 -43.22
C ILE A 527 0.31 -26.31 -44.00
N TYR A 528 0.55 -25.68 -45.15
CA TYR A 528 -0.48 -25.15 -46.03
C TYR A 528 -0.10 -25.32 -47.49
N ASP A 529 -1.07 -25.64 -48.34
CA ASP A 529 -0.85 -25.82 -49.77
C ASP A 529 -0.80 -24.48 -50.49
N PHE A 530 0.36 -24.13 -51.06
CA PHE A 530 0.59 -22.84 -51.74
C PHE A 530 -0.09 -22.75 -53.11
N SER A 531 -0.61 -23.86 -53.65
CA SER A 531 -1.34 -23.86 -54.92
C SER A 531 -2.78 -23.34 -54.80
N ARG A 532 -3.28 -23.16 -53.57
CA ARG A 532 -4.66 -22.73 -53.32
C ARG A 532 -4.85 -21.26 -53.70
N PRO A 533 -5.86 -20.93 -54.54
CA PRO A 533 -6.15 -19.55 -54.89
C PRO A 533 -6.62 -18.75 -53.67
N ARG A 534 -6.62 -17.41 -53.79
CA ARG A 534 -7.12 -16.51 -52.75
C ARG A 534 -8.57 -16.86 -52.39
N LEU A 535 -8.85 -17.04 -51.10
CA LEU A 535 -10.20 -17.32 -50.61
C LEU A 535 -11.11 -16.11 -50.87
N VAL A 536 -12.24 -16.37 -51.53
CA VAL A 536 -13.33 -15.40 -51.70
C VAL A 536 -14.43 -15.75 -50.73
N ILE A 537 -14.63 -14.91 -49.71
CA ILE A 537 -15.60 -15.15 -48.65
C ILE A 537 -16.91 -14.44 -49.01
N PRO A 538 -18.02 -15.18 -49.19
CA PRO A 538 -19.32 -14.56 -49.47
C PRO A 538 -19.75 -13.60 -48.36
N ARG A 539 -20.39 -12.48 -48.72
CA ARG A 539 -20.82 -11.45 -47.75
C ARG A 539 -21.70 -12.01 -46.62
N HIS A 540 -22.57 -12.97 -46.92
CA HIS A 540 -23.46 -13.59 -45.92
C HIS A 540 -22.73 -14.46 -44.88
N MET A 541 -21.47 -14.83 -45.09
CA MET A 541 -20.66 -15.61 -44.14
C MET A 541 -19.81 -14.74 -43.20
N VAL A 542 -19.86 -13.42 -43.38
CA VAL A 542 -19.15 -12.42 -42.57
C VAL A 542 -20.17 -11.73 -41.64
N PRO A 543 -19.81 -11.39 -40.39
CA PRO A 543 -20.67 -10.63 -39.50
C PRO A 543 -21.13 -9.32 -40.16
N GLN A 544 -22.44 -9.10 -40.23
CA GLN A 544 -23.02 -7.88 -40.79
C GLN A 544 -23.00 -6.79 -39.72
N THR A 545 -21.95 -5.96 -39.72
CA THR A 545 -21.74 -4.92 -38.70
C THR A 545 -21.19 -3.64 -39.33
N GLU A 546 -21.51 -2.50 -38.72
CA GLU A 546 -20.94 -1.18 -39.09
C GLU A 546 -19.45 -1.07 -38.70
N HIS A 547 -18.98 -1.96 -37.83
CA HIS A 547 -17.60 -1.99 -37.35
C HIS A 547 -16.71 -2.89 -38.25
N PRO A 548 -15.43 -2.53 -38.42
CA PRO A 548 -14.54 -3.28 -39.28
C PRO A 548 -14.21 -4.66 -38.70
N THR A 549 -14.09 -5.66 -39.56
CA THR A 549 -13.51 -6.96 -39.20
C THR A 549 -12.00 -6.92 -39.31
N ILE A 550 -11.28 -7.80 -38.61
CA ILE A 550 -9.83 -7.87 -38.72
C ILE A 550 -9.40 -8.13 -40.17
N LEU A 551 -10.11 -8.99 -40.91
CA LEU A 551 -9.83 -9.22 -42.34
C LEU A 551 -9.91 -7.93 -43.18
N SER A 552 -10.84 -7.02 -42.87
CA SER A 552 -11.01 -5.76 -43.62
C SER A 552 -9.87 -4.76 -43.38
N VAL A 553 -9.18 -4.87 -42.25
CA VAL A 553 -8.07 -3.97 -41.88
C VAL A 553 -6.71 -4.55 -42.29
N LEU A 554 -6.62 -5.86 -42.52
CA LEU A 554 -5.41 -6.55 -42.92
C LEU A 554 -5.15 -6.45 -44.43
N ASN A 555 -3.91 -6.17 -44.80
CA ASN A 555 -3.39 -6.26 -46.16
C ASN A 555 -2.14 -7.13 -46.23
N SER A 556 -2.06 -7.98 -47.25
CA SER A 556 -0.90 -8.82 -47.52
C SER A 556 -0.82 -9.10 -49.02
N GLU A 557 0.38 -9.00 -49.58
CA GLU A 557 0.67 -9.32 -50.97
C GLU A 557 0.55 -10.83 -51.24
N ASN A 558 0.79 -11.66 -50.21
CA ASN A 558 0.76 -13.10 -50.33
C ASN A 558 -0.61 -13.67 -49.92
N HIS A 559 -1.38 -14.14 -50.90
CA HIS A 559 -2.70 -14.73 -50.67
C HIS A 559 -2.65 -15.97 -49.76
N THR A 560 -1.55 -16.74 -49.74
CA THR A 560 -1.38 -17.88 -48.83
C THR A 560 -1.41 -17.41 -47.37
N VAL A 561 -0.80 -16.26 -47.06
CA VAL A 561 -0.80 -15.70 -45.70
C VAL A 561 -2.22 -15.31 -45.29
N LEU A 562 -2.97 -14.63 -46.15
CA LEU A 562 -4.38 -14.29 -45.88
C LEU A 562 -5.24 -15.53 -45.70
N ASN A 563 -5.07 -16.54 -46.55
CA ASN A 563 -5.81 -17.80 -46.45
C ASN A 563 -5.53 -18.50 -45.11
N VAL A 564 -4.27 -18.55 -44.67
CA VAL A 564 -3.89 -19.10 -43.36
C VAL A 564 -4.49 -18.30 -42.20
N LEU A 565 -4.52 -16.96 -42.28
CA LEU A 565 -5.14 -16.13 -41.25
C LEU A 565 -6.65 -16.40 -41.14
N VAL A 566 -7.34 -16.58 -42.26
CA VAL A 566 -8.76 -16.96 -42.30
C VAL A 566 -8.96 -18.37 -41.74
N ASP A 567 -8.25 -19.38 -42.25
CA ASP A 567 -8.47 -20.78 -41.88
C ASP A 567 -8.09 -21.07 -40.42
N VAL A 568 -7.00 -20.47 -39.92
CA VAL A 568 -6.47 -20.75 -38.57
C VAL A 568 -7.12 -19.85 -37.51
N MET A 569 -7.25 -18.54 -37.78
CA MET A 569 -7.74 -17.58 -36.78
C MET A 569 -9.19 -17.18 -36.98
N GLY A 570 -9.74 -17.31 -38.19
CA GLY A 570 -11.09 -16.84 -38.49
C GLY A 570 -11.17 -15.31 -38.42
N VAL A 571 -10.18 -14.60 -38.98
CA VAL A 571 -10.08 -13.12 -38.93
C VAL A 571 -11.27 -12.41 -39.60
N GLU A 572 -11.99 -13.10 -40.49
CA GLU A 572 -13.22 -12.64 -41.13
C GLU A 572 -14.41 -12.57 -40.15
N ARG A 573 -14.34 -13.31 -39.04
CA ARG A 573 -15.40 -13.35 -38.01
C ARG A 573 -15.03 -12.61 -36.73
N GLN A 574 -13.91 -11.90 -36.73
CA GLN A 574 -13.44 -11.12 -35.58
C GLN A 574 -13.67 -9.63 -35.85
N VAL A 575 -14.42 -8.97 -34.99
CA VAL A 575 -14.83 -7.57 -35.14
C VAL A 575 -14.03 -6.66 -34.22
N LEU A 576 -13.72 -5.45 -34.69
CA LEU A 576 -12.96 -4.44 -33.98
C LEU A 576 -13.88 -3.32 -33.49
N ALA A 577 -13.86 -3.01 -32.21
CA ALA A 577 -14.73 -2.00 -31.58
C ALA A 577 -13.92 -0.85 -30.96
N GLU A 578 -14.43 0.38 -31.04
CA GLU A 578 -13.66 1.56 -30.64
C GLU A 578 -13.54 1.69 -29.13
N SER A 579 -14.62 1.43 -28.40
CA SER A 579 -14.69 1.53 -26.95
C SER A 579 -15.18 0.21 -26.32
N TYR A 580 -14.99 0.11 -25.01
CA TYR A 580 -15.50 -0.99 -24.21
C TYR A 580 -17.03 -1.17 -24.36
N GLU A 581 -17.78 -0.06 -24.32
CA GLU A 581 -19.25 -0.07 -24.40
C GLU A 581 -19.73 -0.57 -25.77
N VAL A 582 -19.16 -0.03 -26.85
CA VAL A 582 -19.46 -0.48 -28.21
C VAL A 582 -19.12 -1.96 -28.38
N GLY A 583 -17.96 -2.39 -27.88
CA GLY A 583 -17.56 -3.79 -27.91
C GLY A 583 -18.54 -4.71 -27.20
N LYS A 584 -19.06 -4.29 -26.04
CA LYS A 584 -20.04 -5.02 -25.24
C LYS A 584 -21.37 -5.15 -25.99
N THR A 585 -21.87 -4.07 -26.57
CA THR A 585 -23.11 -4.07 -27.36
C THR A 585 -23.01 -4.99 -28.57
N VAL A 586 -21.90 -4.94 -29.31
CA VAL A 586 -21.67 -5.80 -30.48
C VAL A 586 -21.51 -7.27 -30.09
N ALA A 587 -20.79 -7.56 -29.01
CA ALA A 587 -20.50 -8.93 -28.57
C ALA A 587 -21.69 -9.66 -27.92
N PHE A 588 -22.53 -8.92 -27.20
CA PHE A 588 -23.52 -9.52 -26.28
C PHE A 588 -24.96 -9.13 -26.57
N GLU A 589 -25.23 -7.87 -26.91
CA GLU A 589 -26.59 -7.34 -27.04
C GLU A 589 -27.16 -7.60 -28.45
N ARG A 590 -26.39 -7.30 -29.51
CA ARG A 590 -26.83 -7.47 -30.91
C ARG A 590 -26.86 -8.92 -31.41
N ARG A 591 -26.19 -9.86 -30.71
CA ARG A 591 -26.09 -11.31 -31.06
C ARG A 591 -25.94 -11.60 -32.57
N LEU A 592 -24.93 -11.00 -33.18
CA LEU A 592 -24.72 -11.06 -34.63
C LEU A 592 -24.39 -12.49 -35.11
N PRO A 593 -25.00 -12.97 -36.21
CA PRO A 593 -24.66 -14.26 -36.79
C PRO A 593 -23.22 -14.27 -37.31
N HIS A 594 -22.57 -15.43 -37.23
CA HIS A 594 -21.18 -15.64 -37.65
C HIS A 594 -20.12 -14.82 -36.89
N LEU A 595 -20.46 -14.11 -35.82
CA LEU A 595 -19.49 -13.43 -34.95
C LEU A 595 -18.72 -14.45 -34.09
N LYS A 596 -17.38 -14.39 -34.14
CA LYS A 596 -16.51 -15.22 -33.31
C LYS A 596 -16.11 -14.48 -32.03
N GLU A 597 -15.46 -13.33 -32.18
CA GLU A 597 -14.87 -12.55 -31.07
C GLU A 597 -14.88 -11.05 -31.43
N VAL A 598 -14.92 -10.19 -30.40
CA VAL A 598 -14.79 -8.74 -30.53
C VAL A 598 -13.55 -8.28 -29.78
N PHE A 599 -12.74 -7.42 -30.39
CA PHE A 599 -11.55 -6.81 -29.80
C PHE A 599 -11.70 -5.29 -29.78
N THR A 600 -11.38 -4.68 -28.65
CA THR A 600 -11.41 -3.21 -28.50
C THR A 600 -10.04 -2.59 -28.72
N ILE A 601 -9.98 -1.28 -29.02
CA ILE A 601 -8.71 -0.52 -29.12
C ILE A 601 -7.90 -0.63 -27.81
N ASP A 602 -8.59 -0.59 -26.67
CA ASP A 602 -8.01 -0.71 -25.33
C ASP A 602 -7.50 -2.14 -25.02
N GLY A 603 -7.75 -3.11 -25.90
CA GLY A 603 -7.27 -4.49 -25.79
C GLY A 603 -8.18 -5.43 -25.01
N TYR A 604 -9.44 -5.06 -24.74
CA TYR A 604 -10.42 -6.03 -24.25
C TYR A 604 -10.81 -7.03 -25.35
N ARG A 605 -10.96 -8.30 -24.95
CA ARG A 605 -11.48 -9.37 -25.81
C ARG A 605 -12.81 -9.86 -25.26
N MET A 606 -13.85 -9.83 -26.09
CA MET A 606 -15.23 -10.15 -25.71
C MET A 606 -15.79 -11.23 -26.61
N PHE A 607 -16.44 -12.25 -26.05
CA PHE A 607 -17.08 -13.32 -26.82
C PHE A 607 -18.15 -14.06 -26.03
N SER A 608 -19.06 -14.69 -26.77
CA SER A 608 -20.15 -15.50 -26.22
C SER A 608 -19.95 -16.96 -26.59
N ARG A 609 -20.12 -17.88 -25.63
CA ARG A 609 -20.18 -19.33 -25.87
C ARG A 609 -21.49 -19.89 -25.32
N GLY A 610 -22.47 -20.06 -26.20
CA GLY A 610 -23.83 -20.39 -25.78
C GLY A 610 -24.40 -19.29 -24.88
N PRO A 611 -24.91 -19.60 -23.66
CA PRO A 611 -25.43 -18.60 -22.75
C PRO A 611 -24.35 -17.81 -21.98
N VAL A 612 -23.08 -18.23 -22.05
CA VAL A 612 -21.99 -17.63 -21.25
C VAL A 612 -21.36 -16.47 -22.01
N GLN A 613 -21.38 -15.29 -21.39
CA GLN A 613 -20.69 -14.08 -21.86
C GLN A 613 -19.35 -13.96 -21.16
N THR A 614 -18.27 -13.68 -21.89
CA THR A 614 -16.91 -13.57 -21.32
C THR A 614 -16.22 -12.33 -21.85
N THR A 615 -15.70 -11.53 -20.91
CA THR A 615 -14.85 -10.37 -21.19
C THR A 615 -13.49 -10.61 -20.54
N LEU A 616 -12.43 -10.56 -21.34
CA LEU A 616 -11.05 -10.66 -20.87
C LEU A 616 -10.39 -9.28 -20.94
N PRO A 617 -9.74 -8.83 -19.85
CA PRO A 617 -9.04 -7.56 -19.83
C PRO A 617 -7.82 -7.57 -20.77
N PRO A 618 -7.32 -6.38 -21.15
CA PRO A 618 -6.09 -6.27 -21.92
C PRO A 618 -4.93 -6.94 -21.20
N ARG A 619 -4.13 -7.67 -21.98
CA ARG A 619 -2.80 -8.11 -21.52
C ARG A 619 -1.90 -6.88 -21.49
N GLY A 620 -0.97 -6.82 -20.53
CA GLY A 620 -0.06 -5.67 -20.37
C GLY A 620 0.49 -5.19 -21.71
N ARG A 621 0.41 -3.87 -21.97
CA ARG A 621 0.75 -3.24 -23.26
C ARG A 621 2.12 -3.76 -23.72
N ARG A 622 2.11 -4.61 -24.75
CA ARG A 622 3.31 -4.85 -25.56
C ARG A 622 3.29 -3.82 -26.69
N PRO A 623 4.42 -3.22 -27.04
CA PRO A 623 4.50 -2.32 -28.18
C PRO A 623 4.09 -3.09 -29.44
N THR A 624 3.32 -2.41 -30.28
CA THR A 624 2.68 -3.02 -31.43
C THR A 624 3.69 -3.25 -32.55
N ARG A 625 3.94 -4.52 -32.86
CA ARG A 625 4.85 -4.99 -33.93
C ARG A 625 4.31 -4.72 -35.34
N LEU A 626 3.01 -4.46 -35.49
CA LEU A 626 2.34 -4.20 -36.77
C LEU A 626 2.16 -2.70 -37.11
N CYS A 627 2.90 -1.80 -36.46
CA CYS A 627 2.81 -0.37 -36.70
C CYS A 627 3.43 0.08 -38.03
N ALA A 628 2.86 1.15 -38.61
CA ALA A 628 3.35 1.75 -39.84
C ALA A 628 4.67 2.54 -39.63
N SER A 629 4.83 3.18 -38.47
CA SER A 629 6.07 3.82 -38.01
C SER A 629 6.29 3.55 -36.52
N PHE A 630 7.55 3.30 -36.14
CA PHE A 630 7.97 3.15 -34.75
C PHE A 630 8.43 4.48 -34.13
N ASP A 631 8.60 5.54 -34.92
CA ASP A 631 9.20 6.80 -34.48
C ASP A 631 8.37 7.50 -33.40
N ASP A 632 7.05 7.55 -33.57
CA ASP A 632 6.14 8.16 -32.57
C ASP A 632 6.16 7.38 -31.26
N GLN A 633 6.20 6.04 -31.31
CA GLN A 633 6.26 5.19 -30.11
C GLN A 633 7.61 5.29 -29.41
N ILE A 634 8.70 5.36 -30.17
CA ILE A 634 10.04 5.57 -29.62
C ILE A 634 10.09 6.93 -28.94
N LYS A 635 9.53 7.98 -29.57
CA LYS A 635 9.48 9.33 -29.00
C LYS A 635 8.66 9.37 -27.72
N ASP A 636 7.49 8.75 -27.69
CA ASP A 636 6.65 8.66 -26.48
C ASP A 636 7.37 7.93 -25.33
N LEU A 637 8.04 6.81 -25.63
CA LEU A 637 8.81 6.06 -24.65
C LEU A 637 10.08 6.80 -24.21
N GLU A 638 10.73 7.55 -25.10
CA GLU A 638 11.87 8.41 -24.76
C GLU A 638 11.45 9.56 -23.85
N VAL A 639 10.26 10.14 -24.06
CA VAL A 639 9.66 11.12 -23.15
C VAL A 639 9.34 10.47 -21.79
N GLU A 640 8.77 9.26 -21.76
CA GLU A 640 8.52 8.54 -20.51
C GLU A 640 9.84 8.19 -19.78
N ALA A 641 10.86 7.72 -20.51
CA ALA A 641 12.18 7.44 -19.96
C ALA A 641 12.85 8.70 -19.41
N SER A 642 12.72 9.84 -20.08
CA SER A 642 13.22 11.13 -19.62
C SER A 642 12.48 11.59 -18.37
N LYS A 643 11.15 11.41 -18.30
CA LYS A 643 10.36 11.73 -17.11
C LYS A 643 10.79 10.90 -15.91
N GLU A 644 10.92 9.59 -16.08
CA GLU A 644 11.41 8.69 -15.02
C GLU A 644 12.84 9.04 -14.59
N GLN A 645 13.72 9.41 -15.54
CA GLN A 645 15.07 9.88 -15.22
C GLN A 645 15.07 11.16 -14.38
N SER A 646 14.22 12.14 -14.71
CA SER A 646 14.04 13.37 -13.93
C SER A 646 13.54 13.06 -12.51
N GLU A 647 12.56 12.16 -12.37
CA GLU A 647 12.04 11.73 -11.07
C GLU A 647 13.09 10.97 -10.23
N ILE A 648 13.95 10.17 -10.87
CA ILE A 648 15.10 9.53 -10.21
C ILE A 648 16.09 10.59 -9.71
N HIS A 649 16.40 11.60 -10.52
CA HIS A 649 17.29 12.70 -10.11
C HIS A 649 16.71 13.51 -8.95
N GLU A 650 15.41 13.78 -8.96
CA GLU A 650 14.72 14.47 -7.87
C GLU A 650 14.76 13.65 -6.57
N SER A 651 14.45 12.35 -6.63
CA SER A 651 14.58 11.47 -5.46
C SER A 651 16.02 11.34 -4.96
N ARG A 652 17.01 11.32 -5.86
CA ARG A 652 18.43 11.36 -5.46
C ARG A 652 18.84 12.70 -4.85
N ARG A 653 18.19 13.81 -5.23
CA ARG A 653 18.37 15.11 -4.57
C ARG A 653 17.77 15.08 -3.17
N GLN A 654 16.52 14.64 -3.03
CA GLN A 654 15.86 14.47 -1.73
C GLN A 654 16.66 13.56 -0.79
N LYS A 655 17.22 12.47 -1.32
CA LYS A 655 18.12 11.58 -0.57
C LYS A 655 19.33 12.35 -0.03
N ARG A 656 20.02 13.10 -0.89
CA ARG A 656 21.19 13.91 -0.50
C ARG A 656 20.83 14.97 0.54
N ASP A 657 19.69 15.65 0.38
CA ASP A 657 19.23 16.65 1.34
C ASP A 657 18.95 16.00 2.71
N ALA A 658 18.37 14.80 2.74
CA ALA A 658 18.17 14.02 3.97
C ALA A 658 19.47 13.47 4.58
N GLU A 659 20.45 13.08 3.75
CA GLU A 659 21.79 12.67 4.19
C GLU A 659 22.55 13.85 4.83
N VAL A 660 22.48 15.04 4.24
CA VAL A 660 23.08 16.27 4.82
C VAL A 660 22.43 16.61 6.17
N ASN A 661 21.10 16.50 6.28
CA ASN A 661 20.41 16.70 7.56
C ASN A 661 20.83 15.67 8.64
N LEU A 662 21.21 14.46 8.23
CA LEU A 662 21.74 13.45 9.14
C LEU A 662 23.20 13.76 9.55
N GLU A 663 24.03 14.19 8.60
CA GLU A 663 25.40 14.65 8.86
C GLU A 663 25.43 15.86 9.80
N ASP A 664 24.50 16.80 9.69
CA ASP A 664 24.37 17.97 10.57
C ASP A 664 24.06 17.61 12.05
N LEU A 665 23.52 16.42 12.30
CA LEU A 665 23.25 15.92 13.66
C LEU A 665 24.47 15.22 14.30
N GLU A 666 25.44 14.76 13.51
CA GLU A 666 26.64 14.10 14.04
C GLU A 666 27.54 14.98 14.94
N PRO A 667 27.78 16.28 14.63
CA PRO A 667 28.53 17.18 15.52
C PRO A 667 27.82 17.41 16.85
N GLN A 668 26.48 17.45 16.86
CA GLN A 668 25.69 17.60 18.07
C GLN A 668 25.81 16.36 18.96
N MET A 669 25.77 15.16 18.36
CA MET A 669 26.00 13.90 19.08
C MET A 669 27.43 13.80 19.65
N ARG A 670 28.45 14.26 18.90
CA ARG A 670 29.84 14.30 19.40
C ARG A 670 30.00 15.30 20.55
N ARG A 671 29.47 16.53 20.41
CA ARG A 671 29.48 17.54 21.49
C ARG A 671 28.81 17.05 22.77
N LEU A 672 27.62 16.43 22.69
CA LEU A 672 26.92 15.89 23.86
C LEU A 672 27.72 14.76 24.53
N LYS A 673 28.47 13.98 23.75
CA LYS A 673 29.34 12.91 24.25
C LYS A 673 30.62 13.44 24.89
N ASP A 674 31.19 14.51 24.34
CA ASP A 674 32.38 15.18 24.90
C ASP A 674 32.05 15.95 26.18
N LEU A 675 30.88 16.62 26.24
CA LEU A 675 30.39 17.33 27.43
C LEU A 675 30.07 16.38 28.60
N LYS A 676 29.61 15.17 28.28
CA LYS A 676 29.40 14.07 29.25
C LYS A 676 30.72 13.55 29.84
N ASN A 677 31.81 13.66 29.09
CA ASN A 677 33.15 13.26 29.52
C ASN A 677 33.87 14.37 30.31
N SER A 678 33.61 15.65 30.02
CA SER A 678 34.22 16.79 30.73
C SER A 678 33.67 17.00 32.15
N VAL A 679 32.40 16.63 32.41
CA VAL A 679 31.76 16.72 33.74
C VAL A 679 32.37 15.72 34.77
N ALA A 680 33.18 14.76 34.32
CA ALA A 680 33.82 13.77 35.20
C ALA A 680 35.24 14.14 35.67
N ALA A 681 35.85 15.23 35.17
CA ALA A 681 37.31 15.40 35.26
C ALA A 681 37.83 16.60 36.07
N GLU A 682 36.99 17.51 36.59
CA GLU A 682 37.51 18.74 37.21
C GLU A 682 37.12 18.88 38.69
N THR A 683 38.01 18.40 39.57
CA THR A 683 38.12 18.85 40.96
C THR A 683 39.60 18.80 41.37
N LYS A 684 40.29 19.95 41.37
CA LYS A 684 41.27 20.41 42.40
C LYS A 684 42.12 21.63 41.98
N ALA A 685 42.28 22.50 43.00
CA ALA A 685 43.41 23.38 43.35
C ALA A 685 43.52 24.82 42.78
N SER A 686 43.46 25.77 43.73
CA SER A 686 44.06 27.14 43.78
C SER A 686 45.62 27.06 43.76
N PRO A 687 46.47 28.12 43.61
CA PRO A 687 46.49 29.38 44.42
C PRO A 687 47.18 30.69 43.85
N THR A 688 46.88 31.82 44.52
CA THR A 688 47.73 32.99 44.95
C THR A 688 48.60 33.91 44.04
N SER A 689 48.53 35.21 44.42
CA SER A 689 49.61 36.22 44.57
C SER A 689 49.83 37.25 43.44
N SER A 690 49.70 38.55 43.71
CA SER A 690 50.77 39.38 44.30
C SER A 690 50.36 40.87 44.34
N VAL A 691 50.72 41.55 45.42
CA VAL A 691 50.36 42.91 45.82
C VAL A 691 51.61 43.80 45.81
N ASP A 692 52.13 44.18 44.63
CA ASP A 692 53.37 45.00 44.59
C ASP A 692 53.33 46.28 43.74
N GLU A 693 52.19 46.65 43.14
CA GLU A 693 52.17 47.86 42.28
C GLU A 693 51.49 49.11 42.88
N LEU A 694 50.87 49.03 44.05
CA LEU A 694 50.05 50.14 44.59
C LEU A 694 50.72 50.98 45.70
N ARG A 695 52.00 50.75 46.00
CA ARG A 695 52.70 51.46 47.10
C ARG A 695 53.56 52.65 46.68
N LEU A 696 53.63 52.99 45.39
CA LEU A 696 54.52 54.07 44.90
C LEU A 696 53.80 55.38 44.50
N GLU A 697 52.47 55.41 44.45
CA GLU A 697 51.71 56.59 43.96
C GLU A 697 51.18 57.53 45.07
N ILE A 698 51.22 57.09 46.34
CA ILE A 698 50.63 57.84 47.47
C ILE A 698 51.57 58.92 48.02
N THR A 699 52.88 58.77 47.85
CA THR A 699 53.87 59.73 48.37
C THR A 699 53.94 61.03 47.56
N ASN A 700 53.68 61.00 46.25
CA ASN A 700 53.82 62.17 45.38
C ASN A 700 52.69 63.21 45.50
N SER A 701 51.55 62.86 46.10
CA SER A 701 50.39 63.76 46.18
C SER A 701 50.37 64.67 47.42
N ARG A 702 51.28 64.46 48.40
CA ARG A 702 51.28 65.23 49.66
C ARG A 702 52.17 66.48 49.64
N GLU A 703 53.15 66.56 48.75
CA GLU A 703 54.10 67.69 48.69
C GLU A 703 53.55 68.92 47.93
N GLU A 704 52.55 68.75 47.07
CA GLU A 704 52.00 69.83 46.23
C GLU A 704 51.01 70.77 46.96
N ILE A 705 50.57 70.40 48.17
CA ILE A 705 49.53 71.12 48.93
C ILE A 705 50.11 72.24 49.82
N GLU A 706 51.32 72.07 50.38
CA GLU A 706 51.90 73.05 51.32
C GLU A 706 52.40 74.35 50.65
N GLU A 707 52.73 74.33 49.35
CA GLU A 707 53.34 75.48 48.67
C GLU A 707 52.33 76.61 48.36
N LYS A 708 51.02 76.29 48.22
CA LYS A 708 50.00 77.26 47.76
C LYS A 708 49.31 78.06 48.86
N GLU A 709 49.36 77.63 50.12
CA GLU A 709 48.67 78.31 51.24
C GLU A 709 49.38 79.60 51.71
N SER A 710 50.69 79.76 51.45
CA SER A 710 51.47 80.93 51.91
C SER A 710 51.22 82.25 51.14
N SER A 711 50.61 82.18 49.96
CA SER A 711 50.43 83.33 49.06
C SER A 711 49.14 84.15 49.28
N LEU A 712 48.21 83.63 50.10
CA LEU A 712 46.86 84.19 50.27
C LEU A 712 46.79 85.26 51.38
N GLN A 713 47.71 85.25 52.34
CA GLN A 713 47.69 86.13 53.51
C GLN A 713 48.05 87.61 53.20
N LYS A 714 48.82 87.90 52.14
CA LYS A 714 49.33 89.25 51.83
C LYS A 714 48.32 90.18 51.13
N LEU A 715 47.21 89.65 50.62
CA LEU A 715 46.19 90.42 49.87
C LEU A 715 45.08 90.99 50.76
N GLN A 716 44.96 90.54 52.01
CA GLN A 716 43.88 90.92 52.93
C GLN A 716 44.08 92.34 53.52
N ASP A 717 45.32 92.80 53.64
CA ASP A 717 45.65 94.05 54.37
C ASP A 717 45.47 95.33 53.53
N CYS A 718 45.42 95.25 52.20
CA CYS A 718 45.21 96.43 51.32
C CYS A 718 43.74 96.84 51.14
N LEU A 719 42.78 96.01 51.58
CA LEU A 719 41.35 96.21 51.32
C LEU A 719 40.68 97.14 52.36
N THR A 720 41.23 97.21 53.57
CA THR A 720 40.66 97.94 54.72
C THR A 720 40.89 99.46 54.67
N GLU A 721 41.96 99.93 54.02
CA GLU A 721 42.28 101.36 53.92
C GLU A 721 41.37 102.14 52.95
N ALA A 722 40.83 101.49 51.93
CA ALA A 722 39.97 102.12 50.93
C ALA A 722 38.53 102.36 51.44
N GLU A 723 38.06 101.61 52.45
CA GLU A 723 36.69 101.72 52.97
C GLU A 723 36.43 102.96 53.83
N LEU A 724 37.44 103.49 54.51
CA LEU A 724 37.27 104.61 55.44
C LEU A 724 37.00 105.95 54.72
N LYS A 725 37.63 106.20 53.56
CA LYS A 725 37.45 107.46 52.80
C LYS A 725 36.09 107.61 52.12
N ALA A 726 35.42 106.49 51.81
CA ALA A 726 34.13 106.51 51.12
C ALA A 726 32.95 106.87 52.06
N ASN A 727 33.09 106.62 53.36
CA ASN A 727 32.01 106.81 54.33
C ASN A 727 31.86 108.26 54.82
N GLU A 728 32.94 109.06 54.84
CA GLU A 728 32.88 110.47 55.28
C GLU A 728 32.16 111.40 54.29
N LEU A 729 32.22 111.12 52.98
CA LEU A 729 31.51 111.91 51.96
C LEU A 729 30.00 111.58 51.87
N LYS A 730 29.57 110.45 52.45
CA LYS A 730 28.19 109.95 52.39
C LYS A 730 27.28 110.64 53.42
N THR A 731 27.80 110.93 54.60
CA THR A 731 27.07 111.56 55.71
C THR A 731 26.75 113.05 55.47
N ALA A 732 27.55 113.77 54.68
CA ALA A 732 27.28 115.16 54.30
C ALA A 732 26.11 115.31 53.30
N TYR A 733 25.82 114.28 52.49
CA TYR A 733 24.72 114.23 51.53
C TYR A 733 23.37 113.93 52.20
N GLU A 734 23.38 113.15 53.29
CA GLU A 734 22.17 112.70 53.99
C GLU A 734 21.45 113.84 54.73
N ASN A 735 22.18 114.80 55.31
CA ASN A 735 21.60 115.92 56.08
C ASN A 735 20.85 116.96 55.23
N PHE A 736 21.14 117.08 53.93
CA PHE A 736 20.47 118.05 53.04
C PHE A 736 19.18 117.50 52.41
N ILE A 737 19.07 116.17 52.29
CA ILE A 737 17.89 115.48 51.74
C ILE A 737 16.70 115.53 52.69
N GLU A 738 16.93 115.52 54.00
CA GLU A 738 15.87 115.41 55.00
C GLU A 738 14.93 116.62 55.05
N SER A 739 15.43 117.81 54.68
CA SER A 739 14.65 119.06 54.60
C SER A 739 13.80 119.19 53.32
N ALA A 740 14.10 118.46 52.25
CA ALA A 740 13.40 118.56 50.96
C ALA A 740 12.33 117.47 50.76
N LYS A 741 12.42 116.34 51.48
CA LYS A 741 11.52 115.18 51.36
C LYS A 741 10.06 115.48 51.74
N SER A 742 9.81 116.20 52.83
CA SER A 742 8.45 116.35 53.38
C SER A 742 7.43 117.03 52.47
N LYS A 743 7.86 117.80 51.45
CA LYS A 743 6.97 118.46 50.48
C LYS A 743 6.88 117.74 49.12
N VAL A 744 7.84 116.85 48.81
CA VAL A 744 7.81 116.01 47.60
C VAL A 744 6.99 114.74 47.84
N ASP A 745 7.04 114.19 49.05
CA ASP A 745 6.36 112.93 49.41
C ASP A 745 4.83 113.02 49.24
N VAL A 746 4.20 114.15 49.58
CA VAL A 746 2.74 114.35 49.44
C VAL A 746 2.29 114.40 47.98
N PHE A 747 3.14 114.88 47.07
CA PHE A 747 2.85 114.91 45.63
C PHE A 747 3.11 113.54 44.99
N GLU A 748 4.19 112.85 45.38
CA GLU A 748 4.48 111.50 44.86
C GLU A 748 3.42 110.46 45.28
N GLU A 749 2.87 110.54 46.50
CA GLU A 749 1.77 109.65 46.91
C GLU A 749 0.53 109.82 46.01
N ALA A 750 0.12 111.05 45.72
CA ALA A 750 -1.04 111.30 44.87
C ALA A 750 -0.82 110.93 43.39
N GLU A 751 0.40 111.07 42.86
CA GLU A 751 0.74 110.67 41.49
C GLU A 751 0.84 109.13 41.35
N ASN A 752 1.38 108.44 42.35
CA ASN A 752 1.49 106.98 42.35
C ASN A 752 0.12 106.30 42.43
N GLU A 753 -0.79 106.79 43.29
CA GLU A 753 -2.16 106.26 43.35
C GLU A 753 -2.92 106.42 42.02
N LEU A 754 -2.70 107.52 41.29
CA LEU A 754 -3.35 107.74 39.99
C LEU A 754 -2.80 106.79 38.92
N LYS A 755 -1.48 106.54 38.91
CA LYS A 755 -0.86 105.54 38.02
C LYS A 755 -1.30 104.11 38.33
N GLU A 756 -1.48 103.75 39.61
CA GLU A 756 -2.01 102.43 39.99
C GLU A 756 -3.44 102.21 39.48
N ILE A 757 -4.30 103.23 39.55
CA ILE A 757 -5.67 103.14 39.02
C ILE A 757 -5.67 103.07 37.48
N GLU A 758 -4.82 103.84 36.78
CA GLU A 758 -4.71 103.77 35.30
C GLU A 758 -4.19 102.43 34.80
N THR A 759 -3.16 101.89 35.45
CA THR A 759 -2.61 100.56 35.12
C THR A 759 -3.61 99.45 35.44
N GLY A 760 -4.34 99.55 36.54
CA GLY A 760 -5.45 98.65 36.88
C GLY A 760 -6.56 98.66 35.83
N LEU A 761 -6.93 99.84 35.32
CA LEU A 761 -7.96 99.98 34.30
C LEU A 761 -7.53 99.38 32.95
N GLN A 762 -6.31 99.66 32.49
CA GLN A 762 -5.80 99.11 31.24
C GLN A 762 -5.69 97.58 31.27
N SER A 763 -5.21 97.01 32.39
CA SER A 763 -5.12 95.55 32.54
C SER A 763 -6.50 94.87 32.53
N ALA A 764 -7.50 95.42 33.22
CA ALA A 764 -8.86 94.91 33.21
C ALA A 764 -9.53 95.00 31.81
N GLU A 765 -9.28 96.07 31.05
CA GLU A 765 -9.76 96.19 29.66
C GLU A 765 -9.09 95.20 28.71
N THR A 766 -7.78 94.96 28.85
CA THR A 766 -7.08 93.94 28.06
C THR A 766 -7.57 92.53 28.38
N ASP A 767 -7.84 92.22 29.64
CA ASP A 767 -8.36 90.92 30.07
C ASP A 767 -9.78 90.69 29.55
N LYS A 768 -10.65 91.71 29.60
CA LYS A 768 -11.99 91.64 29.02
C LYS A 768 -11.94 91.32 27.51
N ASN A 769 -11.15 92.07 26.76
CA ASN A 769 -11.00 91.86 25.31
C ASN A 769 -10.43 90.47 25.00
N HIS A 770 -9.47 90.00 25.81
CA HIS A 770 -8.93 88.65 25.69
C HIS A 770 -10.01 87.56 25.81
N TYR A 771 -10.91 87.64 26.80
CA TYR A 771 -11.98 86.66 26.96
C TYR A 771 -13.07 86.78 25.87
N GLU A 772 -13.37 87.98 25.39
CA GLU A 772 -14.27 88.19 24.25
C GLU A 772 -13.70 87.58 22.95
N ASP A 773 -12.40 87.76 22.69
CA ASP A 773 -11.71 87.18 21.54
C ASP A 773 -11.62 85.66 21.66
N VAL A 774 -11.35 85.10 22.85
CA VAL A 774 -11.36 83.65 23.08
C VAL A 774 -12.76 83.05 22.83
N MET A 775 -13.82 83.75 23.18
CA MET A 775 -15.20 83.33 22.90
C MET A 775 -15.48 83.30 21.39
N LYS A 776 -15.10 84.36 20.67
CA LYS A 776 -15.35 84.51 19.22
C LYS A 776 -14.48 83.61 18.36
N ASP A 777 -13.19 83.51 18.67
CA ASP A 777 -12.21 82.90 17.77
C ASP A 777 -11.94 81.42 18.07
N LYS A 778 -12.20 80.96 19.30
CA LYS A 778 -11.95 79.56 19.69
C LYS A 778 -13.21 78.79 20.04
N VAL A 779 -14.00 79.27 21.00
CA VAL A 779 -15.10 78.45 21.56
C VAL A 779 -16.25 78.26 20.56
N LEU A 780 -16.72 79.32 19.91
CA LEU A 780 -17.84 79.24 18.96
C LEU A 780 -17.50 78.49 17.65
N PRO A 781 -16.32 78.68 17.02
CA PRO A 781 -15.93 77.90 15.85
C PRO A 781 -15.73 76.42 16.16
N ASP A 782 -15.10 76.07 17.29
CA ASP A 782 -14.88 74.67 17.69
C ASP A 782 -16.20 73.91 17.89
N ILE A 783 -17.22 74.56 18.47
CA ILE A 783 -18.57 73.99 18.59
C ILE A 783 -19.19 73.75 17.21
N LYS A 784 -19.11 74.72 16.29
CA LYS A 784 -19.65 74.57 14.92
C LYS A 784 -18.97 73.43 14.15
N VAL A 785 -17.64 73.30 14.28
CA VAL A 785 -16.89 72.21 13.65
C VAL A 785 -17.29 70.85 14.22
N ALA A 786 -17.42 70.75 15.54
CA ALA A 786 -17.86 69.52 16.20
C ALA A 786 -19.32 69.15 15.85
N GLU A 787 -20.22 70.12 15.72
CA GLU A 787 -21.61 69.90 15.29
C GLU A 787 -21.71 69.44 13.84
N ALA A 788 -20.92 70.04 12.94
CA ALA A 788 -20.84 69.61 11.54
C ALA A 788 -20.33 68.16 11.44
N LYS A 789 -19.29 67.81 12.20
CA LYS A 789 -18.74 66.46 12.26
C LYS A 789 -19.73 65.45 12.86
N HIS A 790 -20.51 65.83 13.87
CA HIS A 790 -21.57 64.99 14.43
C HIS A 790 -22.68 64.69 13.41
N LYS A 791 -23.10 65.70 12.63
CA LYS A 791 -24.07 65.51 11.53
C LYS A 791 -23.52 64.59 10.43
N GLU A 792 -22.26 64.76 10.06
CA GLU A 792 -21.59 63.90 9.09
C GLU A 792 -21.55 62.43 9.56
N LEU A 793 -21.20 62.19 10.83
CA LEU A 793 -21.20 60.84 11.42
C LEU A 793 -22.61 60.23 11.50
N GLN A 794 -23.66 61.03 11.76
CA GLN A 794 -25.04 60.56 11.73
C GLN A 794 -25.46 60.10 10.32
N ALA A 795 -25.08 60.84 9.27
CA ALA A 795 -25.33 60.43 7.90
C ALA A 795 -24.56 59.13 7.54
N LYS A 796 -23.29 59.02 7.95
CA LYS A 796 -22.50 57.79 7.77
C LYS A 796 -23.07 56.58 8.52
N ARG A 797 -23.69 56.80 9.68
CA ARG A 797 -24.39 55.74 10.44
C ARG A 797 -25.58 55.21 9.66
N GLN A 798 -26.41 56.10 9.10
CA GLN A 798 -27.57 55.71 8.30
C GLN A 798 -27.14 54.90 7.07
N GLU A 799 -26.16 55.40 6.32
CA GLU A 799 -25.62 54.70 5.14
C GLU A 799 -25.02 53.33 5.49
N SER A 800 -24.28 53.24 6.60
CA SER A 800 -23.68 51.98 7.06
C SER A 800 -24.74 50.98 7.54
N ASN A 801 -25.81 51.45 8.19
CA ASN A 801 -26.92 50.60 8.62
C ASN A 801 -27.70 50.04 7.42
N GLU A 802 -27.97 50.86 6.40
CA GLU A 802 -28.62 50.39 5.17
C GLU A 802 -27.78 49.30 4.48
N LYS A 803 -26.46 49.51 4.36
CA LYS A 803 -25.54 48.53 3.78
C LYS A 803 -25.44 47.24 4.60
N ALA A 804 -25.43 47.34 5.94
CA ALA A 804 -25.38 46.19 6.82
C ALA A 804 -26.68 45.37 6.80
N SER A 805 -27.83 46.05 6.78
CA SER A 805 -29.17 45.44 6.76
C SER A 805 -29.46 44.64 5.49
N ILE A 806 -28.83 44.98 4.35
CA ILE A 806 -28.88 44.19 3.11
C ILE A 806 -28.22 42.81 3.30
N ILE A 807 -27.16 42.73 4.11
CA ILE A 807 -26.39 41.50 4.33
C ILE A 807 -27.01 40.65 5.44
N CYS A 808 -27.49 41.28 6.52
CA CYS A 808 -28.07 40.62 7.68
C CYS A 808 -28.89 41.64 8.50
N PRO A 809 -30.14 41.32 8.92
CA PRO A 809 -30.88 42.17 9.84
C PRO A 809 -30.27 42.17 11.25
N GLU A 810 -30.44 43.28 11.99
CA GLU A 810 -29.83 43.48 13.32
C GLU A 810 -30.22 42.38 14.32
N SER A 811 -31.47 41.92 14.24
CA SER A 811 -32.04 40.88 15.10
C SER A 811 -31.27 39.56 15.08
N GLU A 812 -30.72 39.17 13.93
CA GLU A 812 -29.93 37.94 13.78
C GLU A 812 -28.58 38.02 14.50
N ILE A 813 -27.97 39.20 14.58
CA ILE A 813 -26.67 39.39 15.26
C ILE A 813 -26.85 39.50 16.76
N THR A 814 -27.87 40.21 17.23
CA THR A 814 -28.22 40.25 18.66
C THR A 814 -28.53 38.86 19.24
N ALA A 815 -29.00 37.92 18.41
CA ALA A 815 -29.23 36.53 18.81
C ALA A 815 -27.93 35.68 18.92
N LEU A 816 -26.84 36.11 18.28
CA LEU A 816 -25.54 35.40 18.24
C LEU A 816 -24.63 35.73 19.44
N GLY A 817 -25.06 36.61 20.35
CA GLY A 817 -24.36 37.00 21.58
C GLY A 817 -23.89 38.46 21.61
N PRO A 818 -23.45 38.97 22.78
CA PRO A 818 -22.97 40.36 22.92
C PRO A 818 -21.70 40.61 22.10
N TRP A 819 -21.61 41.80 21.51
CA TRP A 819 -20.48 42.24 20.69
C TRP A 819 -19.17 42.24 21.49
N ASP A 820 -18.11 41.65 20.94
CA ASP A 820 -16.82 41.44 21.61
C ASP A 820 -15.86 42.66 21.54
N GLY A 821 -16.26 43.74 20.89
CA GLY A 821 -15.43 44.94 20.74
C GLY A 821 -14.39 44.85 19.62
N SER A 822 -14.46 43.82 18.76
CA SER A 822 -13.56 43.68 17.61
C SER A 822 -13.73 44.81 16.60
N THR A 823 -12.61 45.34 16.07
CA THR A 823 -12.65 46.42 15.07
C THR A 823 -12.87 45.86 13.64
N PRO A 824 -13.45 46.65 12.72
CA PRO A 824 -13.65 46.25 11.32
C PRO A 824 -12.33 45.84 10.61
N ILE A 825 -11.20 46.41 11.03
CA ILE A 825 -9.88 46.10 10.49
C ILE A 825 -9.42 44.70 10.92
N GLN A 826 -9.66 44.32 12.19
CA GLN A 826 -9.30 43.00 12.70
C GLN A 826 -10.15 41.91 12.05
N LEU A 827 -11.46 42.11 11.95
CA LEU A 827 -12.38 41.16 11.31
C LEU A 827 -12.12 41.03 9.80
N SER A 828 -11.85 42.13 9.10
CA SER A 828 -11.50 42.06 7.66
C SER A 828 -10.14 41.38 7.42
N ALA A 829 -9.14 41.60 8.29
CA ALA A 829 -7.87 40.91 8.22
C ALA A 829 -8.02 39.40 8.48
N GLU A 830 -8.86 39.01 9.45
CA GLU A 830 -9.17 37.61 9.75
C GLU A 830 -9.93 36.94 8.59
N ILE A 831 -10.95 37.60 8.04
CA ILE A 831 -11.68 37.13 6.85
C ILE A 831 -10.74 36.98 5.65
N ASN A 832 -9.80 37.91 5.43
CA ASN A 832 -8.84 37.82 4.34
C ASN A 832 -7.84 36.66 4.53
N ARG A 833 -7.37 36.43 5.77
CA ARG A 833 -6.52 35.27 6.09
C ARG A 833 -7.25 33.96 5.81
N ILE A 834 -8.51 33.86 6.26
CA ILE A 834 -9.32 32.65 6.06
C ILE A 834 -9.69 32.47 4.58
N ASN A 835 -10.06 33.54 3.86
CA ASN A 835 -10.32 33.49 2.42
C ASN A 835 -9.07 33.08 1.60
N HIS A 836 -7.88 33.56 1.97
CA HIS A 836 -6.63 33.12 1.33
C HIS A 836 -6.31 31.65 1.58
N ARG A 837 -6.75 31.11 2.72
CA ARG A 837 -6.67 29.68 3.02
C ARG A 837 -7.71 28.91 2.20
N LEU A 838 -8.96 29.37 2.17
CA LEU A 838 -10.05 28.78 1.38
C LEU A 838 -9.72 28.76 -0.12
N LYS A 839 -9.09 29.80 -0.66
CA LYS A 839 -8.72 29.84 -2.08
C LYS A 839 -7.64 28.82 -2.44
N ARG A 840 -6.62 28.68 -1.58
CA ARG A 840 -5.57 27.65 -1.75
C ARG A 840 -6.14 26.24 -1.68
N GLU A 841 -7.04 25.98 -0.72
CA GLU A 841 -7.68 24.68 -0.56
C GLU A 841 -8.69 24.40 -1.70
N SER A 842 -9.41 25.42 -2.21
CA SER A 842 -10.32 25.28 -3.36
C SER A 842 -9.61 25.01 -4.69
N ASP A 843 -8.41 25.53 -4.89
CA ASP A 843 -7.61 25.26 -6.10
C ASP A 843 -7.02 23.84 -6.08
N GLU A 844 -6.89 23.23 -4.88
CA GLU A 844 -6.32 21.89 -4.67
C GLU A 844 -7.36 20.77 -4.86
N TYR A 845 -8.65 21.05 -4.61
CA TYR A 845 -9.74 20.07 -4.70
C TYR A 845 -10.84 20.53 -5.68
N SER A 846 -10.87 19.95 -6.88
CA SER A 846 -11.85 20.28 -7.93
C SER A 846 -13.17 19.50 -7.84
N GLU A 847 -13.24 18.48 -7.00
CA GLU A 847 -14.37 17.54 -6.91
C GLU A 847 -15.33 17.94 -5.77
N SER A 848 -16.64 17.78 -5.99
CA SER A 848 -17.65 18.05 -4.94
C SER A 848 -17.57 17.01 -3.82
N ILE A 849 -17.90 17.41 -2.59
CA ILE A 849 -17.99 16.51 -1.44
C ILE A 849 -18.99 15.37 -1.68
N ASP A 850 -20.09 15.65 -2.40
CA ASP A 850 -21.10 14.65 -2.73
C ASP A 850 -20.58 13.62 -3.75
N ASP A 851 -19.79 14.06 -4.74
CA ASP A 851 -19.16 13.16 -5.71
C ASP A 851 -18.14 12.21 -5.03
N LEU A 852 -17.37 12.74 -4.07
CA LEU A 852 -16.45 11.95 -3.25
C LEU A 852 -17.20 10.93 -2.38
N ARG A 853 -18.36 11.29 -1.82
CA ARG A 853 -19.22 10.40 -1.04
C ARG A 853 -19.81 9.26 -1.88
N VAL A 854 -20.33 9.58 -3.08
CA VAL A 854 -20.84 8.57 -4.03
C VAL A 854 -19.72 7.62 -4.45
N THR A 855 -18.56 8.16 -4.82
CA THR A 855 -17.39 7.36 -5.23
C THR A 855 -16.91 6.43 -4.11
N ARG A 856 -16.97 6.89 -2.85
CA ARG A 856 -16.65 6.06 -1.67
C ARG A 856 -17.62 4.89 -1.55
N GLU A 857 -18.92 5.18 -1.60
CA GLU A 857 -19.97 4.17 -1.41
C GLU A 857 -19.93 3.08 -2.50
N GLU A 858 -19.70 3.47 -3.74
CA GLU A 858 -19.49 2.53 -4.85
C GLU A 858 -18.29 1.61 -4.62
N LYS A 859 -17.15 2.17 -4.19
CA LYS A 859 -15.95 1.38 -3.86
C LYS A 859 -16.17 0.48 -2.64
N GLU A 860 -16.86 0.95 -1.62
CA GLU A 860 -17.22 0.18 -0.42
C GLU A 860 -18.13 -1.01 -0.75
N HIS A 861 -19.15 -0.80 -1.61
CA HIS A 861 -20.00 -1.89 -2.10
C HIS A 861 -19.25 -2.91 -2.92
N LYS A 862 -18.37 -2.47 -3.82
CA LYS A 862 -17.55 -3.34 -4.66
C LYS A 862 -16.59 -4.19 -3.82
N ILE A 863 -15.93 -3.60 -2.82
CA ILE A 863 -15.02 -4.33 -1.93
C ILE A 863 -15.77 -5.25 -0.97
N GLY A 864 -16.94 -4.85 -0.48
CA GLY A 864 -17.75 -5.64 0.44
C GLY A 864 -18.16 -6.99 -0.17
N ARG A 865 -18.56 -6.99 -1.45
CA ARG A 865 -18.84 -8.23 -2.20
C ARG A 865 -17.58 -9.10 -2.33
N LYS A 866 -16.45 -8.51 -2.73
CA LYS A 866 -15.17 -9.23 -2.86
C LYS A 866 -14.71 -9.84 -1.53
N ARG A 867 -14.81 -9.11 -0.41
CA ARG A 867 -14.46 -9.59 0.94
C ARG A 867 -15.34 -10.76 1.36
N LYS A 868 -16.65 -10.70 1.11
CA LYS A 868 -17.58 -11.80 1.44
C LYS A 868 -17.22 -13.07 0.67
N THR A 869 -16.93 -12.94 -0.62
CA THR A 869 -16.49 -14.05 -1.47
C THR A 869 -15.14 -14.61 -1.02
N TYR A 870 -14.15 -13.74 -0.76
CA TYR A 870 -12.83 -14.11 -0.24
C TYR A 870 -12.94 -14.92 1.07
N LYS A 871 -13.73 -14.42 2.03
CA LYS A 871 -13.93 -15.10 3.32
C LYS A 871 -14.56 -16.48 3.13
N SER A 872 -15.59 -16.60 2.30
CA SER A 872 -16.25 -17.88 2.02
C SER A 872 -15.29 -18.89 1.37
N PHE A 873 -14.46 -18.46 0.42
CA PHE A 873 -13.48 -19.34 -0.20
C PHE A 873 -12.36 -19.76 0.76
N ARG A 874 -11.88 -18.84 1.61
CA ARG A 874 -10.85 -19.14 2.61
C ARG A 874 -11.35 -20.16 3.64
N GLU A 875 -12.60 -20.06 4.07
CA GLU A 875 -13.24 -21.05 4.95
C GLU A 875 -13.34 -22.44 4.29
N LYS A 876 -13.81 -22.50 3.03
CA LYS A 876 -13.89 -23.77 2.28
C LYS A 876 -12.51 -24.39 2.08
N LEU A 877 -11.50 -23.59 1.73
CA LEU A 877 -10.12 -24.04 1.58
C LEU A 877 -9.56 -24.63 2.87
N LYS A 878 -9.84 -23.99 4.01
CA LYS A 878 -9.44 -24.49 5.32
C LYS A 878 -10.05 -25.88 5.60
N VAL A 879 -11.36 -26.03 5.39
CA VAL A 879 -12.04 -27.33 5.57
C VAL A 879 -11.44 -28.41 4.65
N CYS A 880 -11.17 -28.07 3.38
CA CYS A 880 -10.53 -29.01 2.45
C CYS A 880 -9.12 -29.41 2.92
N LYS A 881 -8.32 -28.46 3.42
CA LYS A 881 -6.98 -28.72 3.95
C LYS A 881 -7.03 -29.64 5.17
N ASP A 882 -7.88 -29.33 6.14
CA ASP A 882 -8.08 -30.16 7.34
C ASP A 882 -8.52 -31.59 6.96
N ALA A 883 -9.38 -31.72 5.94
CA ALA A 883 -9.83 -33.02 5.44
C ALA A 883 -8.72 -33.81 4.73
N VAL A 884 -7.80 -33.15 4.00
CA VAL A 884 -6.63 -33.80 3.39
C VAL A 884 -5.64 -34.24 4.46
N ASP A 885 -5.34 -33.38 5.44
CA ASP A 885 -4.44 -33.71 6.54
C ASP A 885 -4.95 -34.90 7.36
N SER A 886 -6.27 -34.97 7.61
CA SER A 886 -6.91 -36.12 8.25
C SER A 886 -6.77 -37.40 7.41
N ARG A 887 -6.96 -37.32 6.09
CA ARG A 887 -6.76 -38.47 5.18
C ARG A 887 -5.29 -38.90 5.12
N TRP A 888 -4.34 -37.98 5.18
CA TRP A 888 -2.91 -38.30 5.23
C TRP A 888 -2.56 -39.08 6.50
N LYS A 889 -3.07 -38.62 7.66
CA LYS A 889 -2.94 -39.36 8.94
C LYS A 889 -3.57 -40.75 8.86
N LYS A 890 -4.73 -40.89 8.22
CA LYS A 890 -5.38 -42.21 7.99
C LYS A 890 -4.56 -43.09 7.06
N LEU A 891 -4.02 -42.55 5.96
CA LEU A 891 -3.15 -43.30 5.04
C LEU A 891 -1.92 -43.84 5.77
N GLN A 892 -1.26 -43.02 6.60
CA GLN A 892 -0.10 -43.47 7.38
C GLN A 892 -0.46 -44.62 8.34
N ARG A 893 -1.62 -44.55 9.02
CA ARG A 893 -2.11 -45.66 9.85
C ARG A 893 -2.43 -46.91 9.03
N ASN A 894 -3.09 -46.73 7.88
CA ASN A 894 -3.48 -47.81 6.99
C ASN A 894 -2.27 -48.51 6.35
N LYS A 895 -1.18 -47.79 6.04
CA LYS A 895 0.09 -48.38 5.57
C LYS A 895 0.58 -49.46 6.55
N TYR A 896 0.64 -49.17 7.84
CA TYR A 896 1.05 -50.16 8.85
C TYR A 896 0.07 -51.32 9.01
N LEU A 897 -1.24 -51.03 9.04
CA LEU A 897 -2.28 -52.06 9.17
C LEU A 897 -2.33 -52.99 7.96
N ALA A 898 -2.20 -52.44 6.74
CA ALA A 898 -2.14 -53.18 5.49
C ALA A 898 -1.01 -54.20 5.49
N THR A 899 0.21 -53.80 5.86
CA THR A 899 1.36 -54.70 5.93
C THR A 899 1.12 -55.85 6.92
N ARG A 900 0.51 -55.56 8.08
CA ARG A 900 0.15 -56.60 9.06
C ARG A 900 -0.94 -57.54 8.56
N MET A 901 -2.00 -57.00 7.94
CA MET A 901 -3.09 -57.80 7.37
C MET A 901 -2.59 -58.69 6.24
N LEU A 902 -1.74 -58.18 5.34
CA LEU A 902 -1.10 -58.98 4.29
C LEU A 902 -0.28 -60.12 4.86
N THR A 903 0.58 -59.81 5.84
CA THR A 903 1.45 -60.81 6.46
C THR A 903 0.63 -61.88 7.18
N TRP A 904 -0.43 -61.48 7.89
CA TRP A 904 -1.32 -62.40 8.58
C TRP A 904 -2.11 -63.28 7.60
N GLY A 905 -2.74 -62.70 6.57
CA GLY A 905 -3.48 -63.45 5.56
C GLY A 905 -2.59 -64.42 4.80
N PHE A 906 -1.37 -63.98 4.44
CA PHE A 906 -0.36 -64.82 3.81
C PHE A 906 -0.01 -66.03 4.67
N ASN A 907 0.29 -65.82 5.95
CA ASN A 907 0.60 -66.90 6.89
C ASN A 907 -0.61 -67.81 7.19
N LYS A 908 -1.83 -67.28 7.26
CA LYS A 908 -3.06 -68.07 7.44
C LYS A 908 -3.19 -69.15 6.35
N ARG A 909 -2.82 -68.81 5.10
CA ARG A 909 -2.87 -69.76 3.97
C ARG A 909 -1.65 -70.67 3.91
N LEU A 910 -0.44 -70.14 4.15
CA LEU A 910 0.77 -70.95 4.18
C LEU A 910 0.76 -72.01 5.30
N GLY A 911 0.13 -71.70 6.43
CA GLY A 911 -0.04 -72.62 7.56
C GLY A 911 -0.75 -73.94 7.18
N LYS A 912 -1.59 -73.95 6.13
CA LYS A 912 -2.22 -75.19 5.61
C LYS A 912 -1.20 -76.20 5.07
N LYS A 913 0.01 -75.76 4.68
CA LYS A 913 1.14 -76.60 4.26
C LYS A 913 2.28 -76.63 5.29
N GLY A 914 2.11 -76.04 6.49
CA GLY A 914 3.16 -75.95 7.49
C GLY A 914 4.31 -74.99 7.13
N ILE A 915 4.08 -74.06 6.20
CA ILE A 915 5.05 -73.06 5.75
C ILE A 915 4.78 -71.74 6.49
N SER A 916 5.81 -70.95 6.74
CA SER A 916 5.68 -69.58 7.28
C SER A 916 6.36 -68.57 6.36
N GLY A 917 5.89 -67.33 6.33
CA GLY A 917 6.46 -66.29 5.49
C GLY A 917 6.37 -64.90 6.11
N GLN A 918 7.25 -64.01 5.66
CA GLN A 918 7.31 -62.62 6.08
C GLN A 918 7.22 -61.71 4.85
N ILE A 919 6.43 -60.65 4.94
CA ILE A 919 6.31 -59.64 3.89
C ILE A 919 6.98 -58.35 4.40
N LYS A 920 7.96 -57.85 3.65
CA LYS A 920 8.61 -56.57 3.94
C LYS A 920 8.13 -55.53 2.92
N VAL A 921 7.55 -54.45 3.42
CA VAL A 921 7.04 -53.34 2.59
C VAL A 921 7.86 -52.09 2.89
N SER A 922 8.63 -51.60 1.92
CA SER A 922 9.29 -50.30 1.97
C SER A 922 8.44 -49.27 1.24
N TYR A 923 7.90 -48.31 2.00
CA TYR A 923 7.11 -47.22 1.44
C TYR A 923 7.98 -46.13 0.81
N GLU A 924 9.23 -45.99 1.24
CA GLU A 924 10.20 -45.03 0.70
C GLU A 924 10.71 -45.47 -0.67
N ASP A 925 11.13 -46.73 -0.78
CA ASP A 925 11.63 -47.31 -2.03
C ASP A 925 10.50 -47.76 -2.97
N LYS A 926 9.26 -47.77 -2.46
CA LYS A 926 8.05 -48.28 -3.12
C LYS A 926 8.23 -49.75 -3.54
N THR A 927 8.74 -50.58 -2.63
CA THR A 927 9.04 -52.00 -2.88
C THR A 927 8.32 -52.91 -1.88
N LEU A 928 7.95 -54.11 -2.33
CA LEU A 928 7.39 -55.17 -1.51
C LEU A 928 8.13 -56.48 -1.81
N SER A 929 8.84 -57.01 -0.81
CA SER A 929 9.54 -58.30 -0.90
C SER A 929 8.88 -59.36 -0.02
N ILE A 930 9.01 -60.62 -0.43
CA ILE A 930 8.39 -61.79 0.20
C ILE A 930 9.48 -62.77 0.57
N GLU A 931 9.50 -63.16 1.84
CA GLU A 931 10.44 -64.09 2.42
C GLU A 931 9.68 -65.32 2.92
N VAL A 932 10.16 -66.53 2.60
CA VAL A 932 9.48 -67.78 2.99
C VAL A 932 10.45 -68.65 3.79
N LYS A 933 9.94 -69.24 4.88
CA LYS A 933 10.67 -70.16 5.77
C LYS A 933 9.99 -71.53 5.76
N MET A 934 10.79 -72.55 5.43
CA MET A 934 10.34 -73.93 5.31
C MET A 934 10.48 -74.71 6.63
N PRO A 935 9.59 -75.69 6.89
CA PRO A 935 9.65 -76.52 8.10
C PRO A 935 10.89 -77.43 8.14
N GLN A 936 11.48 -77.79 7.00
CA GLN A 936 12.69 -78.63 6.92
C GLN A 936 13.99 -77.88 7.32
N ASP A 937 13.96 -76.54 7.29
CA ASP A 937 15.10 -75.66 7.60
C ASP A 937 15.03 -75.09 9.04
N ALA A 938 14.32 -75.74 9.97
CA ALA A 938 14.08 -75.23 11.33
C ALA A 938 15.37 -74.90 12.14
N THR A 939 16.51 -75.51 11.79
CA THR A 939 17.81 -75.35 12.48
C THR A 939 18.83 -74.45 11.75
N ARG A 940 18.55 -73.97 10.53
CA ARG A 940 19.40 -73.00 9.80
C ARG A 940 18.61 -71.74 9.49
N SER A 941 19.21 -70.56 9.65
CA SER A 941 18.64 -69.23 9.36
C SER A 941 18.39 -68.94 7.87
N GLY A 942 18.11 -69.96 7.06
CA GLY A 942 17.95 -69.84 5.62
C GLY A 942 16.59 -69.25 5.23
N VAL A 943 16.44 -67.94 5.35
CA VAL A 943 15.37 -67.21 4.66
C VAL A 943 15.65 -67.26 3.16
N ARG A 944 14.75 -67.86 2.38
CA ARG A 944 14.92 -67.94 0.91
C ARG A 944 13.94 -66.99 0.22
N ASP A 945 14.44 -66.27 -0.78
CA ASP A 945 13.59 -65.62 -1.77
C ASP A 945 12.83 -66.70 -2.55
N THR A 946 11.62 -66.37 -2.98
CA THR A 946 10.70 -67.21 -3.78
C THR A 946 11.33 -67.89 -5.00
N ARG A 947 12.47 -67.36 -5.49
CA ARG A 947 13.25 -67.91 -6.60
C ARG A 947 14.00 -69.21 -6.27
N GLY A 948 14.28 -69.48 -5.00
CA GLY A 948 15.03 -70.67 -4.53
C GLY A 948 14.14 -71.86 -4.09
N LEU A 949 12.84 -71.81 -4.39
CA LEU A 949 11.84 -72.82 -3.99
C LEU A 949 11.57 -73.83 -5.11
N SER A 950 11.08 -75.03 -4.76
CA SER A 950 10.60 -76.01 -5.75
C SER A 950 9.40 -75.45 -6.54
N GLY A 951 9.17 -75.92 -7.77
CA GLY A 951 8.10 -75.39 -8.64
C GLY A 951 6.70 -75.42 -8.01
N GLY A 952 6.35 -76.47 -7.26
CA GLY A 952 5.07 -76.60 -6.57
C GLY A 952 4.95 -75.71 -5.32
N GLU A 953 6.02 -75.57 -4.54
CA GLU A 953 6.05 -74.71 -3.34
C GLU A 953 6.06 -73.22 -3.70
N ARG A 954 6.78 -72.88 -4.77
CA ARG A 954 6.79 -71.54 -5.35
C ARG A 954 5.38 -71.15 -5.78
N SER A 955 4.71 -72.00 -6.57
CA SER A 955 3.36 -71.74 -7.07
C SER A 955 2.33 -71.62 -5.94
N PHE A 956 2.43 -72.46 -4.90
CA PHE A 956 1.52 -72.37 -3.75
C PHE A 956 1.76 -71.12 -2.88
N SER A 957 3.03 -70.75 -2.63
CA SER A 957 3.37 -69.54 -1.87
C SER A 957 2.92 -68.29 -2.64
N THR A 958 3.19 -68.28 -3.93
CA THR A 958 2.67 -67.29 -4.88
C THR A 958 1.14 -67.13 -4.79
N LEU A 959 0.39 -68.23 -4.85
CA LEU A 959 -1.08 -68.21 -4.72
C LEU A 959 -1.53 -67.68 -3.36
N GLY A 960 -0.88 -68.12 -2.28
CA GLY A 960 -1.16 -67.66 -0.92
C GLY A 960 -0.94 -66.15 -0.73
N PHE A 961 0.05 -65.58 -1.42
CA PHE A 961 0.31 -64.13 -1.45
C PHE A 961 -0.74 -63.40 -2.27
N THR A 962 -1.06 -63.90 -3.47
CA THR A 962 -2.08 -63.28 -4.33
C THR A 962 -3.45 -63.25 -3.64
N LEU A 963 -3.81 -64.33 -2.96
CA LEU A 963 -5.02 -64.37 -2.13
C LEU A 963 -4.99 -63.37 -0.96
N ALA A 964 -3.80 -62.95 -0.49
CA ALA A 964 -3.65 -61.92 0.55
C ALA A 964 -3.92 -60.52 -0.01
N LEU A 965 -3.42 -60.25 -1.20
CA LEU A 965 -3.70 -59.01 -1.91
C LEU A 965 -5.18 -58.93 -2.33
N HIS A 966 -5.76 -60.07 -2.71
CA HIS A 966 -7.18 -60.22 -2.96
C HIS A 966 -8.05 -59.96 -1.73
N ASP A 967 -7.56 -60.18 -0.50
CA ASP A 967 -8.28 -59.81 0.72
C ASP A 967 -8.36 -58.29 0.91
N MET A 968 -7.36 -57.56 0.39
CA MET A 968 -7.21 -56.11 0.55
C MET A 968 -7.84 -55.28 -0.57
N THR A 969 -7.98 -55.87 -1.75
CA THR A 969 -8.63 -55.24 -2.89
C THR A 969 -10.11 -55.58 -2.85
N GLU A 970 -10.99 -54.64 -3.14
CA GLU A 970 -12.43 -54.88 -3.26
C GLU A 970 -12.79 -54.75 -4.74
N ALA A 971 -13.37 -55.79 -5.34
CA ALA A 971 -13.79 -55.75 -6.74
C ALA A 971 -14.97 -56.71 -6.93
N PRO A 972 -16.01 -56.32 -7.68
CA PRO A 972 -17.21 -57.14 -7.89
C PRO A 972 -16.92 -58.38 -8.72
N VAL A 973 -15.92 -58.30 -9.61
CA VAL A 973 -15.52 -59.39 -10.51
C VAL A 973 -14.03 -59.61 -10.47
N ARG A 974 -13.63 -60.89 -10.49
CA ARG A 974 -12.23 -61.33 -10.58
C ARG A 974 -12.07 -62.43 -11.60
N ALA A 975 -10.97 -62.42 -12.32
CA ALA A 975 -10.66 -63.44 -13.31
C ALA A 975 -9.21 -63.92 -13.19
N MET A 976 -9.02 -65.24 -13.27
CA MET A 976 -7.71 -65.90 -13.29
C MET A 976 -7.61 -66.83 -14.49
N ASP A 977 -6.58 -66.65 -15.31
CA ASP A 977 -6.30 -67.47 -16.49
C ASP A 977 -5.03 -68.31 -16.28
N GLU A 978 -5.17 -69.61 -16.50
CA GLU A 978 -4.08 -70.59 -16.46
C GLU A 978 -3.27 -70.60 -15.16
N PHE A 979 -3.92 -70.31 -14.03
CA PHE A 979 -3.26 -70.23 -12.72
C PHE A 979 -2.66 -71.56 -12.24
N ASP A 980 -3.10 -72.69 -12.80
CA ASP A 980 -2.75 -74.05 -12.38
C ASP A 980 -1.73 -74.76 -13.28
N VAL A 981 -1.27 -74.12 -14.36
CA VAL A 981 -0.40 -74.72 -15.40
C VAL A 981 0.99 -75.10 -14.88
N PHE A 982 1.50 -74.41 -13.86
CA PHE A 982 2.81 -74.66 -13.27
C PHE A 982 2.76 -75.49 -11.98
N MET A 983 1.61 -76.10 -11.68
CA MET A 983 1.37 -76.86 -10.45
C MET A 983 1.35 -78.36 -10.70
N ASP A 984 1.98 -79.12 -9.80
CA ASP A 984 1.84 -80.56 -9.70
C ASP A 984 0.42 -80.95 -9.24
N ALA A 985 0.00 -82.19 -9.49
CA ALA A 985 -1.37 -82.64 -9.25
C ALA A 985 -1.84 -82.46 -7.79
N VAL A 986 -0.95 -82.65 -6.81
CA VAL A 986 -1.29 -82.52 -5.38
C VAL A 986 -1.44 -81.05 -5.01
N SER A 987 -0.49 -80.19 -5.38
CA SER A 987 -0.61 -78.75 -5.11
C SER A 987 -1.77 -78.12 -5.86
N ARG A 988 -2.10 -78.60 -7.07
CA ARG A 988 -3.25 -78.14 -7.85
C ARG A 988 -4.56 -78.36 -7.12
N LYS A 989 -4.77 -79.57 -6.58
CA LYS A 989 -5.98 -79.90 -5.82
C LYS A 989 -6.16 -78.99 -4.59
N ILE A 990 -5.12 -78.85 -3.77
CA ILE A 990 -5.15 -78.01 -2.56
C ILE A 990 -5.41 -76.53 -2.91
N SER A 991 -4.86 -76.08 -4.04
CA SER A 991 -5.00 -74.71 -4.52
C SER A 991 -6.38 -74.41 -5.06
N LEU A 992 -6.97 -75.33 -5.84
CA LEU A 992 -8.34 -75.24 -6.31
C LEU A 992 -9.34 -75.20 -5.15
N ASP A 993 -9.21 -76.11 -4.18
CA ASP A 993 -10.09 -76.12 -3.00
C ASP A 993 -9.96 -74.81 -2.22
N THR A 994 -8.73 -74.33 -2.00
CA THR A 994 -8.49 -73.06 -1.29
C THR A 994 -9.05 -71.84 -2.03
N LEU A 995 -8.99 -71.83 -3.37
CA LEU A 995 -9.55 -70.76 -4.21
C LEU A 995 -11.08 -70.75 -4.19
N VAL A 996 -11.70 -71.92 -4.29
CA VAL A 996 -13.16 -72.06 -4.25
C VAL A 996 -13.69 -71.66 -2.87
N ASP A 997 -13.08 -72.15 -1.79
CA ASP A 997 -13.43 -71.76 -0.42
C ASP A 997 -13.33 -70.24 -0.25
N PHE A 998 -12.26 -69.63 -0.75
CA PHE A 998 -12.05 -68.19 -0.68
C PHE A 998 -13.10 -67.40 -1.48
N ALA A 999 -13.41 -67.85 -2.69
CA ALA A 999 -14.40 -67.21 -3.55
C ALA A 999 -15.81 -67.26 -2.91
N LEU A 1000 -16.16 -68.40 -2.30
CA LEU A 1000 -17.43 -68.58 -1.59
C LEU A 1000 -17.51 -67.74 -0.30
N GLU A 1001 -16.41 -67.60 0.45
CA GLU A 1001 -16.34 -66.78 1.67
C GLU A 1001 -16.44 -65.28 1.37
N LYS A 1002 -15.82 -64.81 0.27
CA LYS A 1002 -15.80 -63.38 -0.09
C LYS A 1002 -17.11 -62.89 -0.71
N GLY A 1003 -17.77 -63.73 -1.49
CA GLY A 1003 -19.01 -63.42 -2.19
C GLY A 1003 -18.92 -62.40 -3.30
N SER A 1004 -17.77 -62.33 -3.97
CA SER A 1004 -17.61 -61.66 -5.27
C SER A 1004 -17.69 -62.68 -6.41
N GLN A 1005 -17.86 -62.20 -7.65
CA GLN A 1005 -17.87 -63.07 -8.83
C GLN A 1005 -16.43 -63.47 -9.21
N TRP A 1006 -16.19 -64.77 -9.39
CA TRP A 1006 -14.90 -65.32 -9.81
C TRP A 1006 -15.02 -66.06 -11.14
N MET A 1007 -14.04 -65.83 -12.02
CA MET A 1007 -13.90 -66.51 -13.30
C MET A 1007 -12.55 -67.23 -13.34
N PHE A 1008 -12.58 -68.55 -13.31
CA PHE A 1008 -11.40 -69.40 -13.38
C PHE A 1008 -11.33 -70.04 -14.76
N ILE A 1009 -10.28 -69.72 -15.51
CA ILE A 1009 -10.01 -70.26 -16.84
C ILE A 1009 -8.84 -71.23 -16.73
N THR A 1010 -9.06 -72.50 -17.07
CA THR A 1010 -8.00 -73.53 -17.00
C THR A 1010 -8.08 -74.52 -18.17
N PRO A 1011 -6.94 -75.04 -18.67
CA PRO A 1011 -6.91 -76.13 -19.63
C PRO A 1011 -7.08 -77.52 -19.00
N HIS A 1012 -6.99 -77.64 -17.67
CA HIS A 1012 -7.04 -78.92 -16.96
C HIS A 1012 -8.47 -79.34 -16.61
N ASP A 1013 -8.66 -80.64 -16.39
CA ASP A 1013 -9.94 -81.18 -15.94
C ASP A 1013 -10.26 -80.73 -14.49
N ILE A 1014 -11.53 -80.36 -14.28
CA ILE A 1014 -12.09 -79.82 -13.03
C ILE A 1014 -13.08 -80.82 -12.41
N SER A 1015 -13.00 -82.10 -12.80
CA SER A 1015 -13.70 -83.21 -12.15
C SER A 1015 -13.41 -83.31 -10.65
N MET A 1016 -12.25 -82.83 -10.21
CA MET A 1016 -11.81 -82.83 -8.81
C MET A 1016 -12.49 -81.78 -7.91
N VAL A 1017 -13.16 -80.76 -8.46
CA VAL A 1017 -13.82 -79.70 -7.67
C VAL A 1017 -15.21 -80.14 -7.26
N LYS A 1018 -15.49 -80.07 -5.95
CA LYS A 1018 -16.79 -80.39 -5.35
C LYS A 1018 -17.91 -79.60 -6.04
N SER A 1019 -18.99 -80.28 -6.41
CA SER A 1019 -20.19 -79.66 -6.95
C SER A 1019 -20.87 -78.82 -5.85
N HIS A 1020 -21.21 -77.57 -6.18
CA HIS A 1020 -21.90 -76.63 -5.28
C HIS A 1020 -22.84 -75.75 -6.12
N GLU A 1021 -24.01 -75.38 -5.60
CA GLU A 1021 -25.04 -74.62 -6.34
C GLU A 1021 -24.53 -73.26 -6.86
N ARG A 1022 -23.56 -72.67 -6.15
CA ARG A 1022 -22.90 -71.41 -6.49
C ARG A 1022 -21.71 -71.55 -7.47
N ILE A 1023 -21.49 -72.74 -8.04
CA ILE A 1023 -20.40 -73.01 -8.99
C ILE A 1023 -20.99 -73.37 -10.36
N LYS A 1024 -20.78 -72.51 -11.37
CA LYS A 1024 -21.13 -72.77 -12.76
C LYS A 1024 -19.89 -73.29 -13.51
N LYS A 1025 -19.95 -74.52 -14.04
CA LYS A 1025 -18.89 -75.11 -14.88
C LYS A 1025 -19.32 -75.06 -16.35
N GLN A 1026 -18.47 -74.54 -17.23
CA GLN A 1026 -18.72 -74.40 -18.67
C GLN A 1026 -17.50 -74.89 -19.44
N GLN A 1027 -17.71 -75.72 -20.47
CA GLN A 1027 -16.64 -76.27 -21.29
C GLN A 1027 -16.74 -75.71 -22.72
N MET A 1028 -15.67 -75.06 -23.19
CA MET A 1028 -15.56 -74.55 -24.54
C MET A 1028 -15.30 -75.68 -25.54
N ALA A 1029 -15.91 -75.54 -26.73
CA ALA A 1029 -15.70 -76.47 -27.83
C ALA A 1029 -14.21 -76.52 -28.24
N ALA A 1030 -13.77 -77.68 -28.72
CA ALA A 1030 -12.43 -77.83 -29.28
C ALA A 1030 -12.23 -76.87 -30.47
N PRO A 1031 -11.01 -76.36 -30.70
CA PRO A 1031 -10.73 -75.49 -31.84
C PRO A 1031 -11.12 -76.22 -33.14
N ARG A 1032 -11.96 -75.59 -33.97
CA ARG A 1032 -12.24 -76.10 -35.32
C ARG A 1032 -10.94 -75.98 -36.12
N SER A 1033 -10.45 -77.10 -36.65
CA SER A 1033 -9.24 -77.19 -37.48
C SER A 1033 -9.32 -76.34 -38.73
#